data_AF-A0A160NVP9-F1
#
_entry.id   AF-A0A160NVP9-F1
#
_cell.length_a   1.000
_cell.length_b   1.000
_cell.length_c   1.000
_cell.angle_alpha   90.00
_cell.angle_beta   90.00
_cell.angle_gamma   90.00
#
_symmetry.space_group_name_H-M   'P 1'
#
loop_
_entity.id
_entity.type
_entity.pdbx_description
1 polymer ?
#
loop_
_entity_poly.entity_id
_entity_poly.type
_entity_poly.pdbx_seq_one_letter_code
_entity_poly.pdbx_strand_id
1 'polypeptide(L)'
;MEPSLPPAEELVLVDRELARLDAHRAQLLLRRDWLLRMSQARLPMPGPAGGPAAPWPGAVPPRPEATPHSTQNVLLTLGGVLLTVAALVFTLVSWGTMGIGGRAAVLTVVTSAALLAPVALLRRGLTATAESVAALGLVLTVLDAYAVQRVALPETGVAAYASGAAAVLAAGWAAYGSALGTLRIPLPAAVVAAQPALLLAVAALDGGFVVHAWAALVTAVLDLVVVLRSGPRRAVRVTAGIGAGALGGWALLTGLVLSSYAPGRAAPLLLAGALVLLYLATRHAPTALAAATAAGVAVLAAGGGLLRHGVPGVWAVPGYALCAVVLAAVALRVRVGAGRAVRHGLAFAGAGVLALAALWALPPVAAGLLGPLVRTDGIWSGTHTAPVLTGFPATAPVVLLLAAVALAAVPRFWARCASLVCGWALLTALPVSLELPYAASVTLRLATAAAGLALGAGVVRVAPRSPVFGWPAYGCGLASAVSVVALGLDARGATFAVLGVLAVLFGGVAVWSTGARRLVGAGAAVVAVAGLVGAGAAAGHAGVAVSGLVLLAVPAGTAGPGAWLGRRPGLASVGLVVEATGAGVGVCGIGATAARPELLALGLAVGGTIAAATALRPERRPLASWAATVLFVLAAWVRLAVWEVTTPEAYALPVAVPALVVGLLRRRSDPEASSWVAYGPGLAAGLVPSLCAAWVDPSWVRPLLLGLAALVVTLLGARSGLRAPLLLGGVVLALTGLHELAPYVVRVVGALPRWLPPAFAGALLLAVGATYEQRLRDARRLRDRLRAMR
;
A
#
# COMPACT_ATOMS: atom_id res chain seq x y z
N MET A 1 34.02 0.19 30.30
CA MET A 1 33.38 1.32 29.60
C MET A 1 33.42 0.97 28.12
N GLU A 2 32.37 0.32 27.65
CA GLU A 2 32.19 -0.10 26.25
C GLU A 2 31.53 1.02 25.44
N PRO A 3 31.75 1.03 24.11
CA PRO A 3 31.71 2.24 23.32
C PRO A 3 30.28 2.76 23.17
N SER A 4 30.09 4.02 23.56
CA SER A 4 28.93 4.84 23.23
C SER A 4 28.69 4.78 21.72
N LEU A 5 27.47 4.41 21.32
CA LEU A 5 27.00 4.50 19.94
C LEU A 5 27.31 5.90 19.36
N PRO A 6 27.51 6.03 18.03
CA PRO A 6 27.63 7.34 17.40
C PRO A 6 26.43 8.22 17.80
N PRO A 7 26.63 9.51 18.12
CA PRO A 7 25.58 10.37 18.67
C PRO A 7 24.33 10.47 17.78
N ALA A 8 24.47 10.26 16.48
CA ALA A 8 23.34 10.19 15.55
C ALA A 8 22.45 8.95 15.76
N GLU A 9 23.04 7.79 16.08
CA GLU A 9 22.29 6.55 16.34
C GLU A 9 21.63 6.58 17.73
N GLU A 10 22.30 7.19 18.70
CA GLU A 10 21.74 7.41 20.04
C GLU A 10 20.55 8.39 19.99
N LEU A 11 20.64 9.49 19.23
CA LEU A 11 19.53 10.41 19.00
C LEU A 11 18.32 9.71 18.35
N VAL A 12 18.54 8.86 17.34
CA VAL A 12 17.45 8.10 16.70
C VAL A 12 16.78 7.13 17.68
N LEU A 13 17.55 6.55 18.61
CA LEU A 13 17.00 5.65 19.61
C LEU A 13 16.18 6.43 20.66
N VAL A 14 16.67 7.59 21.10
CA VAL A 14 15.97 8.51 22.00
C VAL A 14 14.69 9.03 21.36
N ASP A 15 14.72 9.46 20.09
CA ASP A 15 13.53 9.93 19.36
C ASP A 15 12.46 8.84 19.23
N ARG A 16 12.87 7.58 19.04
CA ARG A 16 11.94 6.44 19.02
C ARG A 16 11.30 6.19 20.38
N GLU A 17 12.05 6.31 21.46
CA GLU A 17 11.49 6.16 22.81
C GLU A 17 10.57 7.33 23.18
N LEU A 18 10.92 8.57 22.81
CA LEU A 18 10.03 9.72 22.96
C LEU A 18 8.72 9.53 22.19
N ALA A 19 8.79 9.06 20.93
CA ALA A 19 7.60 8.77 20.14
C ALA A 19 6.71 7.67 20.75
N ARG A 20 7.32 6.65 21.40
CA ARG A 20 6.58 5.60 22.14
C ARG A 20 5.87 6.17 23.36
N LEU A 21 6.53 7.04 24.11
CA LEU A 21 5.95 7.70 25.29
C LEU A 21 4.79 8.62 24.89
N ASP A 22 4.92 9.37 23.79
CA ASP A 22 3.84 10.22 23.29
C ASP A 22 2.64 9.43 22.80
N ALA A 23 2.85 8.29 22.14
CA ALA A 23 1.77 7.38 21.76
C ALA A 23 1.03 6.82 22.98
N HIS A 24 1.76 6.44 24.04
CA HIS A 24 1.17 5.95 25.28
C HIS A 24 0.39 7.05 26.00
N ARG A 25 0.92 8.28 26.04
CA ARG A 25 0.24 9.46 26.58
C ARG A 25 -1.07 9.74 25.83
N ALA A 26 -1.05 9.70 24.50
CA ALA A 26 -2.26 9.90 23.68
C ALA A 26 -3.34 8.84 23.98
N GLN A 27 -2.94 7.57 24.14
CA GLN A 27 -3.85 6.49 24.50
C GLN A 27 -4.50 6.73 25.88
N LEU A 28 -3.72 7.17 26.86
CA LEU A 28 -4.22 7.49 28.21
C LEU A 28 -5.19 8.70 28.19
N LEU A 29 -4.90 9.72 27.38
CA LEU A 29 -5.78 10.88 27.21
C LEU A 29 -7.12 10.48 26.57
N LEU A 30 -7.09 9.65 25.51
CA LEU A 30 -8.32 9.12 24.89
C LEU A 30 -9.14 8.30 25.89
N ARG A 31 -8.47 7.50 26.73
CA ARG A 31 -9.15 6.73 27.78
C ARG A 31 -9.77 7.63 28.84
N ARG A 32 -9.08 8.69 29.26
CA ARG A 32 -9.60 9.71 30.19
C ARG A 32 -10.82 10.41 29.62
N ASP A 33 -10.78 10.87 28.37
CA ASP A 33 -11.93 11.54 27.72
C ASP A 33 -13.12 10.60 27.54
N TRP A 34 -12.86 9.32 27.27
CA TRP A 34 -13.91 8.31 27.25
C TRP A 34 -14.56 8.15 28.63
N LEU A 35 -13.77 8.09 29.70
CA LEU A 35 -14.27 7.99 31.07
C LEU A 35 -15.06 9.24 31.50
N LEU A 36 -14.62 10.44 31.11
CA LEU A 36 -15.32 11.70 31.39
C LEU A 36 -16.66 11.80 30.65
N ARG A 37 -16.73 11.33 29.39
CA ARG A 37 -18.01 11.27 28.67
C ARG A 37 -18.98 10.28 29.29
N MET A 38 -18.47 9.14 29.74
CA MET A 38 -19.27 8.10 30.41
C MET A 38 -19.83 8.58 31.75
N SER A 39 -19.10 9.43 32.49
CA SER A 39 -19.57 10.02 33.75
C SER A 39 -20.56 11.16 33.52
N GLN A 40 -20.37 11.99 32.49
CA GLN A 40 -21.31 13.06 32.14
C GLN A 40 -22.65 12.53 31.59
N ALA A 41 -22.64 11.39 30.88
CA ALA A 41 -23.86 10.73 30.40
C ALA A 41 -24.76 10.17 31.53
N ARG A 42 -24.30 10.17 32.79
CA ARG A 42 -25.08 9.75 33.96
C ARG A 42 -25.74 10.90 34.73
N LEU A 43 -25.58 12.15 34.30
CA LEU A 43 -26.32 13.27 34.88
C LEU A 43 -27.69 13.39 34.17
N PRO A 44 -28.83 13.28 34.90
CA PRO A 44 -30.14 13.40 34.28
C PRO A 44 -30.39 14.85 33.84
N MET A 45 -30.75 15.04 32.56
CA MET A 45 -31.29 16.30 32.04
C MET A 45 -32.73 16.50 32.57
N PRO A 46 -33.14 17.73 32.96
CA PRO A 46 -34.48 17.98 33.44
C PRO A 46 -35.46 18.11 32.26
N GLY A 47 -36.41 17.18 32.16
CA GLY A 47 -37.56 17.22 31.24
C GLY A 47 -38.89 17.09 32.01
N PRO A 48 -39.99 17.68 31.51
CA PRO A 48 -41.17 18.00 32.31
C PRO A 48 -42.09 16.79 32.59
N ALA A 49 -42.85 16.93 33.68
CA ALA A 49 -43.65 15.90 34.34
C ALA A 49 -44.88 15.42 33.55
N GLY A 50 -45.18 14.12 33.65
CA GLY A 50 -46.51 13.57 33.40
C GLY A 50 -46.55 12.14 32.85
N GLY A 51 -46.61 11.12 33.73
CA GLY A 51 -47.00 9.74 33.37
C GLY A 51 -46.44 8.67 34.34
N PRO A 52 -47.24 7.68 34.79
CA PRO A 52 -46.78 6.68 35.75
C PRO A 52 -45.77 5.73 35.10
N ALA A 53 -44.52 5.83 35.54
CA ALA A 53 -43.41 5.03 35.07
C ALA A 53 -43.45 3.60 35.67
N ALA A 54 -43.24 2.61 34.80
CA ALA A 54 -42.91 1.24 35.18
C ALA A 54 -41.68 1.21 36.11
N PRO A 55 -41.58 0.26 37.05
CA PRO A 55 -40.43 0.17 37.94
C PRO A 55 -39.17 -0.15 37.11
N TRP A 56 -38.34 0.86 36.92
CA TRP A 56 -37.00 0.71 36.42
C TRP A 56 -36.23 -0.26 37.34
N PRO A 57 -35.51 -1.25 36.78
CA PRO A 57 -34.61 -2.06 37.59
C PRO A 57 -33.57 -1.14 38.22
N GLY A 58 -33.58 -1.10 39.55
CA GLY A 58 -32.76 -0.22 40.35
C GLY A 58 -31.29 -0.26 39.97
N ALA A 59 -30.65 0.89 40.17
CA ALA A 59 -29.21 1.06 40.14
C ALA A 59 -28.51 -0.17 40.73
N VAL A 60 -27.69 -0.82 39.90
CA VAL A 60 -26.78 -1.87 40.37
C VAL A 60 -25.88 -1.21 41.43
N PRO A 61 -25.88 -1.70 42.69
CA PRO A 61 -25.00 -1.16 43.71
C PRO A 61 -23.55 -1.26 43.21
N PRO A 62 -22.64 -0.35 43.61
CA PRO A 62 -21.23 -0.52 43.32
C PRO A 62 -20.83 -1.91 43.79
N ARG A 63 -20.33 -2.74 42.87
CA ARG A 63 -19.76 -4.04 43.23
C ARG A 63 -18.63 -3.76 44.22
N PRO A 64 -18.58 -4.45 45.37
CA PRO A 64 -17.45 -4.33 46.29
C PRO A 64 -16.17 -4.74 45.53
N GLU A 65 -15.14 -3.92 45.60
CA GLU A 65 -13.81 -4.20 45.01
C GLU A 65 -13.05 -5.34 45.73
N ALA A 66 -13.62 -5.90 46.79
CA ALA A 66 -13.25 -7.23 47.28
C ALA A 66 -14.50 -7.86 47.89
N THR A 67 -14.97 -8.96 47.31
CA THR A 67 -15.88 -9.85 48.02
C THR A 67 -15.10 -10.51 49.16
N PRO A 68 -15.68 -10.72 50.36
CA PRO A 68 -15.02 -11.43 51.47
C PRO A 68 -14.51 -12.82 51.07
N HIS A 69 -15.10 -13.42 50.03
CA HIS A 69 -14.63 -14.65 49.39
C HIS A 69 -13.28 -14.53 48.64
N SER A 70 -12.89 -13.35 48.17
CA SER A 70 -11.61 -13.12 47.48
C SER A 70 -10.45 -13.11 48.48
N THR A 71 -10.56 -12.38 49.59
CA THR A 71 -9.51 -12.32 50.62
C THR A 71 -9.35 -13.65 51.35
N GLN A 72 -10.45 -14.36 51.61
CA GLN A 72 -10.41 -15.71 52.19
C GLN A 72 -9.77 -16.72 51.23
N ASN A 73 -10.07 -16.67 49.93
CA ASN A 73 -9.43 -17.52 48.94
C ASN A 73 -7.95 -17.16 48.74
N VAL A 74 -7.58 -15.88 48.81
CA VAL A 74 -6.16 -15.44 48.73
C VAL A 74 -5.39 -15.87 49.97
N LEU A 75 -5.96 -15.76 51.17
CA LEU A 75 -5.33 -16.25 52.40
C LEU A 75 -5.21 -17.80 52.42
N LEU A 76 -6.22 -18.51 51.90
CA LEU A 76 -6.18 -19.97 51.75
C LEU A 76 -5.20 -20.44 50.67
N THR A 77 -5.10 -19.75 49.52
CA THR A 77 -4.11 -20.10 48.48
C THR A 77 -2.70 -19.74 48.92
N LEU A 78 -2.50 -18.60 49.58
CA LEU A 78 -1.19 -18.19 50.11
C LEU A 78 -0.77 -19.11 51.26
N GLY A 79 -1.70 -19.53 52.13
CA GLY A 79 -1.47 -20.54 53.15
C GLY A 79 -1.13 -21.91 52.56
N GLY A 80 -1.85 -22.36 51.52
CA GLY A 80 -1.55 -23.59 50.80
C GLY A 80 -0.19 -23.54 50.10
N VAL A 81 0.16 -22.43 49.47
CA VAL A 81 1.47 -22.20 48.82
C VAL A 81 2.59 -22.20 49.85
N LEU A 82 2.44 -21.49 50.97
CA LEU A 82 3.43 -21.47 52.06
C LEU A 82 3.65 -22.87 52.65
N LEU A 83 2.58 -23.65 52.86
CA LEU A 83 2.69 -25.03 53.34
C LEU A 83 3.38 -25.94 52.31
N THR A 84 3.11 -25.72 51.03
CA THR A 84 3.75 -26.45 49.92
C THR A 84 5.24 -26.11 49.83
N VAL A 85 5.62 -24.84 49.97
CA VAL A 85 7.01 -24.39 50.02
C VAL A 85 7.71 -24.94 51.27
N ALA A 86 7.04 -24.95 52.43
CA ALA A 86 7.58 -25.55 53.65
C ALA A 86 7.83 -27.06 53.48
N ALA A 87 6.90 -27.80 52.86
CA ALA A 87 7.07 -29.20 52.52
C ALA A 87 8.24 -29.40 51.53
N LEU A 88 8.35 -28.56 50.50
CA LEU A 88 9.45 -28.59 49.53
C LEU A 88 10.82 -28.37 50.22
N VAL A 89 10.94 -27.33 51.05
CA VAL A 89 12.16 -27.02 51.81
C VAL A 89 12.50 -28.16 52.76
N PHE A 90 11.51 -28.72 53.47
CA PHE A 90 11.73 -29.88 54.33
C PHE A 90 12.25 -31.09 53.53
N THR A 91 11.70 -31.36 52.33
CA THR A 91 12.17 -32.45 51.46
C THR A 91 13.56 -32.21 50.86
N LEU A 92 13.97 -30.95 50.63
CA LEU A 92 15.24 -30.62 49.97
C LEU A 92 16.40 -30.31 50.94
N VAL A 93 16.12 -29.73 52.11
CA VAL A 93 17.15 -29.08 52.98
C VAL A 93 17.44 -29.88 54.25
N SER A 94 16.52 -30.72 54.73
CA SER A 94 16.74 -31.49 55.97
C SER A 94 17.65 -32.70 55.71
N TRP A 95 18.97 -32.48 55.64
CA TRP A 95 19.96 -33.55 55.42
C TRP A 95 20.79 -33.92 56.66
N GLY A 96 20.68 -33.20 57.78
CA GLY A 96 21.65 -33.26 58.87
C GLY A 96 21.53 -34.39 59.91
N THR A 97 20.33 -34.87 60.27
CA THR A 97 20.20 -35.75 61.46
C THR A 97 19.17 -36.88 61.38
N MET A 98 18.20 -36.85 60.45
CA MET A 98 17.23 -37.95 60.28
C MET A 98 17.71 -38.93 59.21
N GLY A 99 17.76 -40.23 59.54
CA GLY A 99 18.01 -41.29 58.57
C GLY A 99 16.91 -41.42 57.51
N ILE A 100 17.22 -42.08 56.40
CA ILE A 100 16.34 -42.28 55.22
C ILE A 100 14.95 -42.79 55.62
N GLY A 101 14.87 -43.78 56.51
CA GLY A 101 13.61 -44.36 56.99
C GLY A 101 12.74 -43.39 57.81
N GLY A 102 13.36 -42.51 58.61
CA GLY A 102 12.64 -41.52 59.41
C GLY A 102 11.96 -40.45 58.56
N ARG A 103 12.64 -39.98 57.51
CA ARG A 103 12.07 -39.00 56.57
C ARG A 103 10.92 -39.59 55.76
N ALA A 104 11.07 -40.84 55.31
CA ALA A 104 10.02 -41.56 54.59
C ALA A 104 8.77 -41.76 55.48
N ALA A 105 8.93 -42.16 56.75
CA ALA A 105 7.81 -42.33 57.68
C ALA A 105 7.04 -41.01 57.93
N VAL A 106 7.76 -39.90 58.16
CA VAL A 106 7.15 -38.58 58.35
C VAL A 106 6.38 -38.12 57.11
N LEU A 107 6.98 -38.22 55.92
CA LEU A 107 6.30 -37.87 54.67
C LEU A 107 5.05 -38.72 54.43
N THR A 108 5.15 -40.04 54.65
CA THR A 108 4.01 -40.95 54.46
C THR A 108 2.84 -40.60 55.40
N VAL A 109 3.12 -40.27 56.66
CA VAL A 109 2.09 -39.85 57.63
C VAL A 109 1.45 -38.52 57.20
N VAL A 110 2.25 -37.54 56.81
CA VAL A 110 1.76 -36.22 56.39
C VAL A 110 0.94 -36.30 55.10
N THR A 111 1.41 -37.04 54.09
CA THR A 111 0.69 -37.25 52.83
C THR A 111 -0.62 -38.02 53.07
N SER A 112 -0.59 -39.07 53.89
CA SER A 112 -1.80 -39.83 54.24
C SER A 112 -2.84 -38.95 54.95
N ALA A 113 -2.40 -38.12 55.91
CA ALA A 113 -3.27 -37.17 56.59
C ALA A 113 -3.87 -36.14 55.62
N ALA A 114 -3.05 -35.60 54.71
CA ALA A 114 -3.49 -34.65 53.69
C ALA A 114 -4.50 -35.25 52.68
N LEU A 115 -4.38 -36.54 52.34
CA LEU A 115 -5.32 -37.22 51.44
C LEU A 115 -6.62 -37.68 52.12
N LEU A 116 -6.58 -38.02 53.42
CA LEU A 116 -7.75 -38.44 54.20
C LEU A 116 -8.58 -37.28 54.75
N ALA A 117 -7.95 -36.14 55.08
CA ALA A 117 -8.64 -34.97 55.63
C ALA A 117 -9.80 -34.44 54.75
N PRO A 118 -9.67 -34.36 53.40
CA PRO A 118 -10.79 -33.97 52.53
C PRO A 118 -12.01 -34.89 52.66
N VAL A 119 -11.84 -36.18 52.95
CA VAL A 119 -12.96 -37.12 53.14
C VAL A 119 -13.79 -36.75 54.37
N ALA A 120 -13.12 -36.41 55.48
CA ALA A 120 -13.78 -35.97 56.70
C ALA A 120 -14.39 -34.56 56.57
N LEU A 121 -13.72 -33.66 55.85
CA LEU A 121 -14.20 -32.29 55.59
C LEU A 121 -15.43 -32.26 54.68
N LEU A 122 -15.49 -33.14 53.67
CA LEU A 122 -16.65 -33.29 52.79
C LEU A 122 -17.87 -33.82 53.55
N ARG A 123 -17.69 -34.76 54.51
CA ARG A 123 -18.76 -35.21 55.40
C ARG A 123 -19.32 -34.09 56.29
N ARG A 124 -18.55 -33.01 56.51
CA ARG A 124 -18.93 -31.83 57.29
C ARG A 124 -19.41 -30.65 56.43
N GLY A 125 -19.52 -30.81 55.10
CA GLY A 125 -19.99 -29.77 54.19
C GLY A 125 -18.97 -28.67 53.83
N LEU A 126 -17.70 -28.82 54.21
CA LEU A 126 -16.65 -27.81 54.04
C LEU A 126 -15.87 -27.99 52.72
N THR A 127 -16.51 -27.70 51.58
CA THR A 127 -16.01 -28.00 50.24
C THR A 127 -14.76 -27.20 49.83
N ALA A 128 -14.70 -25.90 50.12
CA ALA A 128 -13.57 -25.04 49.72
C ALA A 128 -12.26 -25.43 50.42
N THR A 129 -12.31 -25.68 51.73
CA THR A 129 -11.15 -26.17 52.49
C THR A 129 -10.76 -27.59 52.09
N ALA A 130 -11.74 -28.45 51.78
CA ALA A 130 -11.45 -29.79 51.25
C ALA A 130 -10.70 -29.72 49.91
N GLU A 131 -11.01 -28.75 49.03
CA GLU A 131 -10.27 -28.54 47.78
C GLU A 131 -8.83 -28.07 48.00
N SER A 132 -8.60 -27.11 48.91
CA SER A 132 -7.24 -26.64 49.23
C SER A 132 -6.37 -27.75 49.83
N VAL A 133 -6.92 -28.54 50.75
CA VAL A 133 -6.22 -29.66 51.40
C VAL A 133 -6.00 -30.80 50.40
N ALA A 134 -6.97 -31.09 49.53
CA ALA A 134 -6.79 -32.06 48.45
C ALA A 134 -5.68 -31.61 47.49
N ALA A 135 -5.64 -30.34 47.08
CA ALA A 135 -4.58 -29.81 46.22
C ALA A 135 -3.19 -29.97 46.86
N LEU A 136 -3.07 -29.68 48.16
CA LEU A 136 -1.85 -29.93 48.94
C LEU A 136 -1.47 -31.42 48.91
N GLY A 137 -2.43 -32.32 49.16
CA GLY A 137 -2.24 -33.77 49.11
C GLY A 137 -1.72 -34.24 47.75
N LEU A 138 -2.23 -33.70 46.64
CA LEU A 138 -1.73 -34.02 45.29
C LEU A 138 -0.27 -33.58 45.13
N VAL A 139 0.11 -32.38 45.58
CA VAL A 139 1.50 -31.92 45.48
C VAL A 139 2.44 -32.78 46.33
N LEU A 140 2.02 -33.15 47.55
CA LEU A 140 2.78 -34.06 48.40
C LEU A 140 3.02 -35.41 47.72
N THR A 141 2.05 -35.97 47.00
CA THR A 141 2.27 -37.21 46.23
C THR A 141 3.30 -37.08 45.10
N VAL A 142 3.46 -35.89 44.51
CA VAL A 142 4.56 -35.63 43.53
C VAL A 142 5.91 -35.59 44.23
N LEU A 143 5.98 -34.95 45.41
CA LEU A 143 7.20 -34.88 46.22
C LEU A 143 7.59 -36.27 46.74
N ASP A 144 6.62 -37.10 47.12
CA ASP A 144 6.86 -38.49 47.54
C ASP A 144 7.45 -39.32 46.39
N ALA A 145 6.92 -39.18 45.17
CA ALA A 145 7.51 -39.83 43.99
C ALA A 145 8.96 -39.36 43.74
N TYR A 146 9.24 -38.06 43.88
CA TYR A 146 10.62 -37.54 43.76
C TYR A 146 11.54 -38.10 44.85
N ALA A 147 11.07 -38.15 46.10
CA ALA A 147 11.83 -38.66 47.22
C ALA A 147 12.16 -40.16 47.03
N VAL A 148 11.19 -40.96 46.59
CA VAL A 148 11.40 -42.38 46.27
C VAL A 148 12.47 -42.55 45.18
N GLN A 149 12.46 -41.72 44.12
CA GLN A 149 13.49 -41.81 43.08
C GLN A 149 14.89 -41.51 43.60
N ARG A 150 15.02 -40.47 44.43
CA ARG A 150 16.32 -40.03 44.95
C ARG A 150 16.90 -41.00 45.97
N VAL A 151 16.05 -41.69 46.72
CA VAL A 151 16.44 -42.40 47.94
C VAL A 151 16.35 -43.91 47.78
N ALA A 152 15.29 -44.43 47.15
CA ALA A 152 15.05 -45.87 47.06
C ALA A 152 15.45 -46.47 45.70
N LEU A 153 15.37 -45.69 44.62
CA LEU A 153 15.62 -46.17 43.25
C LEU A 153 16.61 -45.30 42.45
N PRO A 154 17.77 -44.91 43.01
CA PRO A 154 18.69 -43.96 42.36
C PRO A 154 19.31 -44.49 41.07
N GLU A 155 19.40 -45.81 40.91
CA GLU A 155 19.97 -46.45 39.71
C GLU A 155 18.97 -46.55 38.54
N THR A 156 17.69 -46.28 38.79
CA THR A 156 16.70 -46.28 37.71
C THR A 156 16.84 -45.01 36.87
N GLY A 157 16.76 -45.14 35.54
CA GLY A 157 16.79 -43.99 34.65
C GLY A 157 15.71 -42.98 35.00
N VAL A 158 16.10 -41.71 35.17
CA VAL A 158 15.21 -40.64 35.67
C VAL A 158 13.95 -40.50 34.82
N ALA A 159 14.07 -40.62 33.50
CA ALA A 159 12.94 -40.54 32.57
C ALA A 159 11.99 -41.75 32.69
N ALA A 160 12.53 -42.96 32.85
CA ALA A 160 11.76 -44.19 33.00
C ALA A 160 10.91 -44.14 34.27
N TYR A 161 11.53 -43.80 35.39
CA TYR A 161 10.83 -43.63 36.65
C TYR A 161 9.78 -42.51 36.59
N ALA A 162 10.14 -41.35 36.05
CA ALA A 162 9.21 -40.22 35.96
C ALA A 162 7.99 -40.53 35.09
N SER A 163 8.13 -41.32 34.01
CA SER A 163 7.00 -41.80 33.21
C SER A 163 6.04 -42.68 34.01
N GLY A 164 6.58 -43.64 34.77
CA GLY A 164 5.79 -44.55 35.61
C GLY A 164 5.12 -43.80 36.75
N ALA A 165 5.85 -42.92 37.42
CA ALA A 165 5.33 -42.06 38.48
C ALA A 165 4.19 -41.15 37.96
N ALA A 166 4.37 -40.52 36.79
CA ALA A 166 3.33 -39.69 36.17
C ALA A 166 2.05 -40.50 35.86
N ALA A 167 2.18 -41.73 35.33
CA ALA A 167 1.05 -42.61 35.07
C ALA A 167 0.34 -43.07 36.36
N VAL A 168 1.09 -43.44 37.39
CA VAL A 168 0.54 -43.86 38.71
C VAL A 168 -0.15 -42.68 39.40
N LEU A 169 0.45 -41.49 39.40
CA LEU A 169 -0.15 -40.28 39.96
C LEU A 169 -1.41 -39.89 39.20
N ALA A 170 -1.40 -39.92 37.86
CA ALA A 170 -2.59 -39.65 37.06
C ALA A 170 -3.75 -40.62 37.38
N ALA A 171 -3.46 -41.93 37.47
CA ALA A 171 -4.46 -42.93 37.82
C ALA A 171 -4.97 -42.74 39.26
N GLY A 172 -4.08 -42.49 40.21
CA GLY A 172 -4.42 -42.24 41.62
C GLY A 172 -5.29 -40.99 41.79
N TRP A 173 -4.94 -39.89 41.12
CA TRP A 173 -5.70 -38.64 41.16
C TRP A 173 -7.05 -38.76 40.45
N ALA A 174 -7.13 -39.54 39.36
CA ALA A 174 -8.40 -39.84 38.68
C ALA A 174 -9.33 -40.71 39.54
N ALA A 175 -8.79 -41.71 40.23
CA ALA A 175 -9.53 -42.55 41.17
C ALA A 175 -10.01 -41.74 42.38
N TYR A 176 -9.13 -40.91 42.95
CA TYR A 176 -9.44 -40.03 44.09
C TYR A 176 -10.54 -39.02 43.74
N GLY A 177 -10.41 -38.34 42.60
CA GLY A 177 -11.40 -37.37 42.12
C GLY A 177 -12.73 -38.00 41.73
N SER A 178 -12.74 -39.23 41.21
CA SER A 178 -13.97 -39.94 40.86
C SER A 178 -14.70 -40.50 42.09
N ALA A 179 -13.96 -41.03 43.08
CA ALA A 179 -14.52 -41.55 44.33
C ALA A 179 -15.18 -40.47 45.20
N LEU A 180 -14.61 -39.25 45.24
CA LEU A 180 -15.14 -38.17 46.07
C LEU A 180 -16.19 -37.30 45.36
N GLY A 181 -16.20 -37.29 44.02
CA GLY A 181 -17.26 -36.75 43.14
C GLY A 181 -17.54 -35.24 43.21
N THR A 182 -17.16 -34.58 44.30
CA THR A 182 -17.49 -33.19 44.67
C THR A 182 -16.31 -32.23 44.50
N LEU A 183 -15.09 -32.75 44.46
CA LEU A 183 -13.86 -31.98 44.26
C LEU A 183 -13.65 -31.64 42.79
N ARG A 184 -13.30 -30.38 42.49
CA ARG A 184 -13.12 -29.90 41.11
C ARG A 184 -11.68 -30.00 40.59
N ILE A 185 -10.70 -29.98 41.48
CA ILE A 185 -9.25 -29.95 41.17
C ILE A 185 -8.63 -31.31 40.76
N PRO A 186 -8.96 -32.47 41.38
CA PRO A 186 -8.19 -33.70 41.16
C PRO A 186 -8.32 -34.28 39.75
N LEU A 187 -9.48 -34.13 39.10
CA LEU A 187 -9.69 -34.64 37.74
C LEU A 187 -8.92 -33.84 36.67
N PRO A 188 -8.94 -32.49 36.65
CA PRO A 188 -8.04 -31.71 35.79
C PRO A 188 -6.56 -31.96 36.07
N ALA A 189 -6.17 -32.10 37.35
CA ALA A 189 -4.79 -32.40 37.73
C ALA A 189 -4.34 -33.77 37.20
N ALA A 190 -5.21 -34.78 37.24
CA ALA A 190 -4.95 -36.10 36.68
C ALA A 190 -4.67 -36.06 35.17
N VAL A 191 -5.40 -35.23 34.41
CA VAL A 191 -5.15 -35.02 32.97
C VAL A 191 -3.76 -34.42 32.75
N VAL A 192 -3.39 -33.39 33.51
CA VAL A 192 -2.08 -32.75 33.40
C VAL A 192 -0.95 -33.73 33.77
N ALA A 193 -1.13 -34.55 34.80
CA ALA A 193 -0.15 -35.59 35.17
C ALA A 193 -0.03 -36.70 34.13
N ALA A 194 -1.09 -37.01 33.37
CA ALA A 194 -1.05 -38.04 32.33
C ALA A 194 -0.26 -37.58 31.08
N GLN A 195 -0.26 -36.29 30.76
CA GLN A 195 0.35 -35.73 29.55
C GLN A 195 1.85 -36.06 29.36
N PRO A 196 2.73 -35.87 30.37
CA PRO A 196 4.15 -36.17 30.21
C PRO A 196 4.47 -37.66 30.23
N ALA A 197 3.57 -38.54 30.69
CA ALA A 197 3.88 -39.96 30.92
C ALA A 197 4.41 -40.65 29.65
N LEU A 198 3.71 -40.51 28.52
CA LEU A 198 4.11 -41.13 27.25
C LEU A 198 5.37 -40.48 26.66
N LEU A 199 5.53 -39.16 26.82
CA LEU A 199 6.71 -38.43 26.32
C LEU A 199 7.97 -38.84 27.10
N LEU A 200 7.87 -38.96 28.42
CA LEU A 200 8.95 -39.41 29.29
C LEU A 200 9.29 -40.89 29.05
N ALA A 201 8.29 -41.73 28.73
CA ALA A 201 8.53 -43.12 28.37
C ALA A 201 9.34 -43.23 27.06
N VAL A 202 9.06 -42.39 26.07
CA VAL A 202 9.87 -42.35 24.83
C VAL A 202 11.27 -41.82 25.11
N ALA A 203 11.42 -40.81 25.96
CA ALA A 203 12.73 -40.30 26.37
C ALA A 203 13.56 -41.36 27.11
N ALA A 204 12.92 -42.22 27.90
CA ALA A 204 13.57 -43.33 28.61
C ALA A 204 14.09 -44.44 27.69
N LEU A 205 13.51 -44.58 26.50
CA LEU A 205 13.90 -45.56 25.48
C LEU A 205 14.85 -44.97 24.43
N ASP A 206 15.43 -43.80 24.70
CA ASP A 206 16.26 -43.02 23.75
C ASP A 206 15.57 -42.82 22.39
N GLY A 207 14.24 -42.65 22.41
CA GLY A 207 13.44 -42.52 21.21
C GLY A 207 13.82 -41.25 20.42
N GLY A 208 14.00 -41.39 19.11
CA GLY A 208 14.30 -40.23 18.26
C GLY A 208 13.17 -39.19 18.22
N PHE A 209 13.45 -38.04 17.60
CA PHE A 209 12.49 -36.93 17.46
C PHE A 209 11.14 -37.33 16.85
N VAL A 210 11.14 -38.26 15.89
CA VAL A 210 9.91 -38.75 15.23
C VAL A 210 9.04 -39.56 16.20
N VAL A 211 9.64 -40.35 17.08
CA VAL A 211 8.91 -41.18 18.05
C VAL A 211 8.26 -40.29 19.11
N HIS A 212 8.93 -39.21 19.51
CA HIS A 212 8.37 -38.19 20.39
C HIS A 212 7.17 -37.47 19.76
N ALA A 213 7.21 -37.19 18.45
CA ALA A 213 6.08 -36.60 17.74
C ALA A 213 4.85 -37.54 17.68
N TRP A 214 5.08 -38.83 17.47
CA TRP A 214 4.01 -39.84 17.56
C TRP A 214 3.44 -39.96 18.96
N ALA A 215 4.30 -39.94 19.98
CA ALA A 215 3.85 -39.94 21.37
C ALA A 215 2.99 -38.70 21.68
N ALA A 216 3.41 -37.51 21.27
CA ALA A 216 2.60 -36.31 21.42
C ALA A 216 1.25 -36.40 20.71
N LEU A 217 1.21 -36.96 19.49
CA LEU A 217 -0.04 -37.16 18.76
C LEU A 217 -0.96 -38.15 19.49
N VAL A 218 -0.43 -39.27 20.00
CA VAL A 218 -1.21 -40.24 20.78
C VAL A 218 -1.77 -39.60 22.05
N THR A 219 -0.95 -38.86 22.80
CA THR A 219 -1.41 -38.14 23.99
C THR A 219 -2.48 -37.10 23.64
N ALA A 220 -2.34 -36.38 22.52
CA ALA A 220 -3.35 -35.44 22.05
C ALA A 220 -4.68 -36.12 21.68
N VAL A 221 -4.62 -37.33 21.11
CA VAL A 221 -5.83 -38.15 20.83
C VAL A 221 -6.49 -38.60 22.13
N LEU A 222 -5.71 -39.04 23.12
CA LEU A 222 -6.23 -39.41 24.44
C LEU A 222 -6.92 -38.21 25.12
N ASP A 223 -6.29 -37.04 25.11
CA ASP A 223 -6.87 -35.79 25.60
C ASP A 223 -8.17 -35.44 24.86
N LEU A 224 -8.21 -35.62 23.53
CA LEU A 224 -9.42 -35.38 22.75
C LEU A 224 -10.55 -36.37 23.09
N VAL A 225 -10.23 -37.63 23.35
CA VAL A 225 -11.18 -38.63 23.83
C VAL A 225 -11.76 -38.21 25.19
N VAL A 226 -10.92 -37.68 26.09
CA VAL A 226 -11.37 -37.11 27.38
C VAL A 226 -12.30 -35.92 27.13
N VAL A 227 -11.98 -35.00 26.22
CA VAL A 227 -12.85 -33.85 25.87
C VAL A 227 -14.22 -34.30 25.38
N LEU A 228 -14.27 -35.37 24.57
CA LEU A 228 -15.50 -35.91 23.99
C LEU A 228 -16.35 -36.70 25.00
N ARG A 229 -15.72 -37.34 26.01
CA ARG A 229 -16.41 -38.20 26.98
C ARG A 229 -16.72 -37.55 28.34
N SER A 230 -16.11 -36.43 28.69
CA SER A 230 -16.18 -35.82 30.04
C SER A 230 -17.49 -35.06 30.37
N GLY A 231 -18.50 -35.06 29.49
CA GLY A 231 -19.84 -34.53 29.78
C GLY A 231 -19.87 -33.03 30.18
N PRO A 232 -20.65 -32.62 31.21
CA PRO A 232 -20.79 -31.21 31.62
C PRO A 232 -19.58 -30.65 32.40
N ARG A 233 -18.54 -31.44 32.67
CA ARG A 233 -17.36 -31.02 33.47
C ARG A 233 -16.44 -30.09 32.67
N ARG A 234 -16.78 -28.79 32.63
CA ARG A 234 -16.07 -27.76 31.85
C ARG A 234 -14.56 -27.69 32.14
N ALA A 235 -14.14 -27.78 33.39
CA ALA A 235 -12.72 -27.65 33.76
C ALA A 235 -11.84 -28.73 33.10
N VAL A 236 -12.26 -30.00 33.15
CA VAL A 236 -11.57 -31.14 32.53
C VAL A 236 -11.52 -31.00 31.01
N ARG A 237 -12.61 -30.51 30.39
CA ARG A 237 -12.66 -30.28 28.94
C ARG A 237 -11.72 -29.17 28.48
N VAL A 238 -11.58 -28.11 29.28
CA VAL A 238 -10.66 -27.00 28.96
C VAL A 238 -9.21 -27.46 29.10
N THR A 239 -8.84 -28.15 30.19
CA THR A 239 -7.47 -28.61 30.39
C THR A 239 -7.06 -29.64 29.34
N ALA A 240 -7.89 -30.65 29.08
CA ALA A 240 -7.65 -31.63 28.02
C ALA A 240 -7.66 -30.99 26.63
N GLY A 241 -8.53 -30.00 26.38
CA GLY A 241 -8.58 -29.29 25.09
C GLY A 241 -7.32 -28.46 24.81
N ILE A 242 -6.79 -27.77 25.82
CA ILE A 242 -5.53 -27.03 25.71
C ILE A 242 -4.36 -28.00 25.49
N GLY A 243 -4.34 -29.12 26.24
CA GLY A 243 -3.36 -30.19 26.08
C GLY A 243 -3.34 -30.79 24.68
N ALA A 244 -4.51 -31.22 24.19
CA ALA A 244 -4.67 -31.75 22.84
C ALA A 244 -4.24 -30.74 21.77
N GLY A 245 -4.56 -29.46 21.95
CA GLY A 245 -4.14 -28.38 21.04
C GLY A 245 -2.63 -28.18 21.02
N ALA A 246 -1.98 -28.12 22.19
CA ALA A 246 -0.54 -27.92 22.32
C ALA A 246 0.26 -29.12 21.79
N LEU A 247 -0.06 -30.33 22.24
CA LEU A 247 0.63 -31.56 21.85
C LEU A 247 0.34 -31.95 20.39
N GLY A 248 -0.91 -31.82 19.95
CA GLY A 248 -1.29 -32.06 18.55
C GLY A 248 -0.68 -31.02 17.61
N GLY A 249 -0.64 -29.75 18.02
CA GLY A 249 0.05 -28.68 17.29
C GLY A 249 1.55 -28.95 17.16
N TRP A 250 2.22 -29.36 18.26
CA TRP A 250 3.62 -29.74 18.23
C TRP A 250 3.87 -30.94 17.29
N ALA A 251 3.06 -32.00 17.37
CA ALA A 251 3.16 -33.15 16.47
C ALA A 251 2.96 -32.77 14.99
N LEU A 252 2.02 -31.88 14.66
CA LEU A 252 1.84 -31.41 13.29
C LEU A 252 2.99 -30.54 12.81
N LEU A 253 3.52 -29.64 13.65
CA LEU A 253 4.68 -28.81 13.33
C LEU A 253 5.93 -29.68 13.09
N THR A 254 6.16 -30.69 13.93
CA THR A 254 7.25 -31.64 13.71
C THR A 254 7.07 -32.41 12.41
N GLY A 255 5.85 -32.85 12.07
CA GLY A 255 5.53 -33.47 10.78
C GLY A 255 5.80 -32.55 9.59
N LEU A 256 5.43 -31.27 9.69
CA LEU A 256 5.71 -30.26 8.65
C LEU A 256 7.20 -30.05 8.43
N VAL A 257 7.97 -29.96 9.53
CA VAL A 257 9.43 -29.86 9.48
C VAL A 257 10.03 -31.12 8.86
N LEU A 258 9.60 -32.31 9.29
CA LEU A 258 10.05 -33.59 8.73
C LEU A 258 9.71 -33.73 7.24
N SER A 259 8.62 -33.15 6.75
CA SER A 259 8.24 -33.20 5.33
C SER A 259 9.30 -32.57 4.41
N SER A 260 10.14 -31.67 4.94
CA SER A 260 11.20 -31.02 4.17
C SER A 260 12.46 -31.87 3.93
N TYR A 261 12.77 -32.83 4.81
CA TYR A 261 14.00 -33.64 4.71
C TYR A 261 13.80 -35.17 4.86
N ALA A 262 12.70 -35.64 5.45
CA ALA A 262 12.38 -37.06 5.65
C ALA A 262 10.89 -37.37 5.38
N PRO A 263 10.39 -37.17 4.14
CA PRO A 263 8.96 -37.19 3.84
C PRO A 263 8.29 -38.55 4.06
N GLY A 264 9.02 -39.66 3.88
CA GLY A 264 8.51 -40.99 4.18
C GLY A 264 8.14 -41.20 5.65
N ARG A 265 8.83 -40.52 6.58
CA ARG A 265 8.52 -40.55 8.02
C ARG A 265 7.48 -39.49 8.40
N ALA A 266 7.43 -38.36 7.67
CA ALA A 266 6.50 -37.27 7.90
C ALA A 266 5.07 -37.58 7.46
N ALA A 267 4.91 -38.20 6.29
CA ALA A 267 3.62 -38.48 5.68
C ALA A 267 2.65 -39.24 6.60
N PRO A 268 3.02 -40.38 7.24
CA PRO A 268 2.09 -41.10 8.11
C PRO A 268 1.69 -40.28 9.34
N LEU A 269 2.61 -39.50 9.93
CA LEU A 269 2.34 -38.63 11.08
C LEU A 269 1.35 -37.51 10.72
N LEU A 270 1.58 -36.84 9.58
CA LEU A 270 0.71 -35.77 9.08
C LEU A 270 -0.68 -36.29 8.67
N LEU A 271 -0.75 -37.47 8.04
CA LEU A 271 -2.02 -38.10 7.68
C LEU A 271 -2.79 -38.55 8.93
N ALA A 272 -2.12 -39.11 9.94
CA ALA A 272 -2.75 -39.45 11.21
C ALA A 272 -3.30 -38.21 11.92
N GLY A 273 -2.51 -37.12 12.00
CA GLY A 273 -2.97 -35.84 12.53
C GLY A 273 -4.15 -35.24 11.74
N ALA A 274 -4.13 -35.34 10.41
CA ALA A 274 -5.23 -34.90 9.55
C ALA A 274 -6.53 -35.69 9.81
N LEU A 275 -6.43 -37.02 10.01
CA LEU A 275 -7.59 -37.85 10.35
C LEU A 275 -8.20 -37.45 11.69
N VAL A 276 -7.37 -37.17 12.70
CA VAL A 276 -7.82 -36.70 14.01
C VAL A 276 -8.52 -35.34 13.90
N LEU A 277 -7.95 -34.40 13.14
CA LEU A 277 -8.54 -33.09 12.90
C LEU A 277 -9.85 -33.15 12.09
N LEU A 278 -9.95 -34.03 11.09
CA LEU A 278 -11.19 -34.26 10.36
C LEU A 278 -12.26 -34.88 11.25
N TYR A 279 -11.89 -35.85 12.09
CA TYR A 279 -12.80 -36.41 13.09
C TYR A 279 -13.30 -35.32 14.04
N LEU A 280 -12.40 -34.49 14.57
CA LEU A 280 -12.74 -33.33 15.40
C LEU A 280 -13.72 -32.39 14.69
N ALA A 281 -13.46 -32.08 13.41
CA ALA A 281 -14.28 -31.17 12.61
C ALA A 281 -15.71 -31.69 12.40
N THR A 282 -15.91 -33.01 12.38
CA THR A 282 -17.26 -33.61 12.30
C THR A 282 -18.00 -33.60 13.64
N ARG A 283 -17.28 -33.55 14.76
CA ARG A 283 -17.85 -33.61 16.12
C ARG A 283 -18.06 -32.24 16.76
N HIS A 284 -17.29 -31.23 16.35
CA HIS A 284 -17.34 -29.88 16.93
C HIS A 284 -17.55 -28.80 15.86
N ALA A 285 -18.81 -28.36 15.70
CA ALA A 285 -19.18 -27.30 14.77
C ALA A 285 -18.37 -25.98 14.87
N PRO A 286 -18.04 -25.42 16.05
CA PRO A 286 -17.38 -24.11 16.12
C PRO A 286 -15.92 -24.14 15.62
N THR A 287 -15.23 -25.26 15.78
CA THR A 287 -13.83 -25.43 15.34
C THR A 287 -13.72 -26.17 14.01
N ALA A 288 -14.84 -26.60 13.42
CA ALA A 288 -14.86 -27.44 12.23
C ALA A 288 -14.12 -26.84 11.03
N LEU A 289 -14.26 -25.53 10.80
CA LEU A 289 -13.57 -24.87 9.69
C LEU A 289 -12.05 -24.87 9.91
N ALA A 290 -11.58 -24.43 11.07
CA ALA A 290 -10.17 -24.34 11.42
C ALA A 290 -9.48 -25.71 11.46
N ALA A 291 -10.15 -26.71 12.03
CA ALA A 291 -9.67 -28.08 12.07
C ALA A 291 -9.59 -28.70 10.66
N ALA A 292 -10.60 -28.47 9.82
CA ALA A 292 -10.58 -28.95 8.44
C ALA A 292 -9.53 -28.23 7.57
N THR A 293 -9.29 -26.92 7.76
CA THR A 293 -8.19 -26.22 7.09
C THR A 293 -6.84 -26.79 7.51
N ALA A 294 -6.61 -27.00 8.80
CA ALA A 294 -5.37 -27.56 9.31
C ALA A 294 -5.14 -29.00 8.82
N ALA A 295 -6.21 -29.81 8.77
CA ALA A 295 -6.16 -31.15 8.19
C ALA A 295 -5.80 -31.10 6.70
N GLY A 296 -6.39 -30.17 5.93
CA GLY A 296 -6.06 -29.96 4.53
C GLY A 296 -4.60 -29.60 4.32
N VAL A 297 -4.06 -28.68 5.14
CA VAL A 297 -2.63 -28.32 5.09
C VAL A 297 -1.74 -29.52 5.41
N ALA A 298 -2.08 -30.32 6.41
CA ALA A 298 -1.34 -31.53 6.75
C ALA A 298 -1.36 -32.57 5.61
N VAL A 299 -2.50 -32.78 4.94
CA VAL A 299 -2.62 -33.65 3.77
C VAL A 299 -1.77 -33.13 2.60
N LEU A 300 -1.80 -31.83 2.34
CA LEU A 300 -0.97 -31.21 1.28
C LEU A 300 0.52 -31.30 1.59
N ALA A 301 0.91 -31.12 2.85
CA ALA A 301 2.29 -31.28 3.28
C ALA A 301 2.78 -32.73 3.20
N ALA A 302 1.92 -33.71 3.49
CA ALA A 302 2.23 -35.12 3.34
C ALA A 302 2.40 -35.51 1.87
N GLY A 303 1.39 -35.20 1.04
CA GLY A 303 1.39 -35.54 -0.39
C GLY A 303 2.48 -34.79 -1.17
N GLY A 304 2.58 -33.48 -0.96
CA GLY A 304 3.59 -32.65 -1.63
C GLY A 304 5.02 -32.93 -1.14
N GLY A 305 5.21 -33.34 0.12
CA GLY A 305 6.51 -33.78 0.64
C GLY A 305 7.03 -35.04 -0.04
N LEU A 306 6.15 -36.03 -0.23
CA LEU A 306 6.48 -37.26 -0.97
C LEU A 306 6.79 -36.96 -2.44
N LEU A 307 5.96 -36.13 -3.10
CA LEU A 307 6.21 -35.72 -4.48
C LEU A 307 7.54 -34.98 -4.61
N ARG A 308 7.82 -34.01 -3.73
CA ARG A 308 9.06 -33.23 -3.72
C ARG A 308 10.32 -34.11 -3.66
N HIS A 309 10.26 -35.25 -2.99
CA HIS A 309 11.39 -36.17 -2.89
C HIS A 309 11.57 -37.06 -4.12
N GLY A 310 10.46 -37.41 -4.78
CA GLY A 310 10.47 -38.24 -5.98
C GLY A 310 10.75 -37.47 -7.28
N VAL A 311 10.62 -36.14 -7.29
CA VAL A 311 10.80 -35.31 -8.49
C VAL A 311 12.00 -34.37 -8.37
N PRO A 312 12.61 -33.95 -9.49
CA PRO A 312 13.65 -32.92 -9.47
C PRO A 312 13.14 -31.63 -8.79
N GLY A 313 14.02 -30.90 -8.09
CA GLY A 313 13.64 -29.75 -7.27
C GLY A 313 12.77 -28.69 -7.98
N VAL A 314 12.94 -28.51 -9.29
CA VAL A 314 12.13 -27.60 -10.12
C VAL A 314 10.64 -27.99 -10.20
N TRP A 315 10.30 -29.26 -9.96
CA TRP A 315 8.94 -29.78 -9.99
C TRP A 315 8.28 -29.82 -8.60
N ALA A 316 8.99 -29.44 -7.54
CA ALA A 316 8.45 -29.45 -6.18
C ALA A 316 7.19 -28.59 -6.05
N VAL A 317 7.26 -27.31 -6.44
CA VAL A 317 6.12 -26.36 -6.33
C VAL A 317 4.93 -26.76 -7.23
N PRO A 318 5.12 -27.15 -8.51
CA PRO A 318 4.05 -27.75 -9.31
C PRO A 318 3.40 -28.97 -8.65
N GLY A 319 4.19 -29.83 -8.00
CA GLY A 319 3.68 -30.97 -7.24
C GLY A 319 2.73 -30.56 -6.11
N TYR A 320 3.12 -29.58 -5.29
CA TYR A 320 2.26 -29.02 -4.25
C TYR A 320 1.01 -28.34 -4.83
N ALA A 321 1.14 -27.60 -5.94
CA ALA A 321 0.02 -26.96 -6.62
C ALA A 321 -0.98 -27.99 -7.17
N LEU A 322 -0.49 -29.09 -7.76
CA LEU A 322 -1.32 -30.19 -8.23
C LEU A 322 -2.07 -30.85 -7.06
N CYS A 323 -1.38 -31.16 -5.95
CA CYS A 323 -2.03 -31.68 -4.73
C CYS A 323 -3.12 -30.72 -4.23
N ALA A 324 -2.88 -29.42 -4.27
CA ALA A 324 -3.83 -28.40 -3.84
C ALA A 324 -5.08 -28.35 -4.72
N VAL A 325 -4.92 -28.42 -6.05
CA VAL A 325 -6.05 -28.50 -7.00
C VAL A 325 -6.84 -29.78 -6.80
N VAL A 326 -6.16 -30.93 -6.66
CA VAL A 326 -6.80 -32.22 -6.43
C VAL A 326 -7.59 -32.20 -5.11
N LEU A 327 -7.01 -31.72 -4.01
CA LEU A 327 -7.69 -31.63 -2.72
C LEU A 327 -8.93 -30.73 -2.80
N ALA A 328 -8.81 -29.55 -3.41
CA ALA A 328 -9.94 -28.63 -3.57
C ALA A 328 -11.04 -29.24 -4.46
N ALA A 329 -10.67 -29.91 -5.56
CA ALA A 329 -11.62 -30.58 -6.45
C ALA A 329 -12.36 -31.73 -5.73
N VAL A 330 -11.64 -32.56 -4.96
CA VAL A 330 -12.22 -33.64 -4.17
C VAL A 330 -13.15 -33.08 -3.08
N ALA A 331 -12.72 -32.05 -2.34
CA ALA A 331 -13.53 -31.42 -1.30
C ALA A 331 -14.85 -30.82 -1.82
N LEU A 332 -14.84 -30.29 -3.05
CA LEU A 332 -16.02 -29.71 -3.70
C LEU A 332 -16.94 -30.76 -4.34
N ARG A 333 -16.40 -31.91 -4.79
CA ARG A 333 -17.17 -32.97 -5.47
C ARG A 333 -17.74 -34.03 -4.52
N VAL A 334 -17.04 -34.38 -3.44
CA VAL A 334 -17.49 -35.42 -2.51
C VAL A 334 -18.70 -34.94 -1.71
N ARG A 335 -19.88 -35.49 -2.05
CA ARG A 335 -21.16 -35.18 -1.37
C ARG A 335 -21.39 -36.01 -0.10
N VAL A 336 -20.54 -37.00 0.18
CA VAL A 336 -20.75 -38.00 1.23
C VAL A 336 -20.54 -37.39 2.62
N GLY A 337 -21.62 -37.25 3.40
CA GLY A 337 -21.65 -37.09 4.88
C GLY A 337 -20.94 -35.89 5.52
N ALA A 338 -19.97 -35.26 4.85
CA ALA A 338 -19.13 -34.21 5.39
C ALA A 338 -19.89 -32.88 5.42
N GLY A 339 -19.99 -32.28 6.61
CA GLY A 339 -20.62 -30.99 6.82
C GLY A 339 -19.98 -29.87 5.98
N ARG A 340 -20.75 -28.81 5.70
CA ARG A 340 -20.31 -27.67 4.87
C ARG A 340 -18.96 -27.08 5.34
N ALA A 341 -18.72 -27.02 6.64
CA ALA A 341 -17.49 -26.49 7.21
C ALA A 341 -16.24 -27.29 6.80
N VAL A 342 -16.33 -28.63 6.75
CA VAL A 342 -15.21 -29.49 6.38
C VAL A 342 -14.83 -29.28 4.91
N ARG A 343 -15.82 -29.20 4.02
CA ARG A 343 -15.59 -28.97 2.58
C ARG A 343 -14.95 -27.61 2.32
N HIS A 344 -15.47 -26.55 2.94
CA HIS A 344 -14.90 -25.22 2.80
C HIS A 344 -13.50 -25.15 3.41
N GLY A 345 -13.25 -25.80 4.55
CA GLY A 345 -11.92 -25.83 5.16
C GLY A 345 -10.86 -26.49 4.28
N LEU A 346 -11.16 -27.67 3.72
CA LEU A 346 -10.26 -28.34 2.77
C LEU A 346 -10.06 -27.52 1.48
N ALA A 347 -11.11 -26.90 0.96
CA ALA A 347 -11.01 -26.02 -0.20
C ALA A 347 -10.19 -24.76 0.08
N PHE A 348 -10.28 -24.17 1.28
CA PHE A 348 -9.46 -23.04 1.69
C PHE A 348 -7.99 -23.42 1.85
N ALA A 349 -7.68 -24.61 2.37
CA ALA A 349 -6.30 -25.10 2.43
C ALA A 349 -5.70 -25.25 1.02
N GLY A 350 -6.44 -25.88 0.10
CA GLY A 350 -6.04 -25.99 -1.32
C GLY A 350 -5.89 -24.63 -1.98
N ALA A 351 -6.86 -23.73 -1.82
CA ALA A 351 -6.79 -22.38 -2.38
C ALA A 351 -5.60 -21.57 -1.83
N GLY A 352 -5.29 -21.69 -0.53
CA GLY A 352 -4.16 -21.03 0.10
C GLY A 352 -2.82 -21.51 -0.45
N VAL A 353 -2.62 -22.83 -0.56
CA VAL A 353 -1.39 -23.40 -1.14
C VAL A 353 -1.25 -23.05 -2.62
N LEU A 354 -2.34 -23.09 -3.39
CA LEU A 354 -2.34 -22.68 -4.80
C LEU A 354 -2.04 -21.18 -4.98
N ALA A 355 -2.53 -20.32 -4.08
CA ALA A 355 -2.22 -18.90 -4.09
C ALA A 355 -0.73 -18.63 -3.78
N LEU A 356 -0.15 -19.34 -2.82
CA LEU A 356 1.29 -19.27 -2.53
C LEU A 356 2.13 -19.77 -3.72
N ALA A 357 1.70 -20.86 -4.38
CA ALA A 357 2.35 -21.35 -5.58
C ALA A 357 2.25 -20.34 -6.74
N ALA A 358 1.10 -19.69 -6.92
CA ALA A 358 0.93 -18.64 -7.92
C ALA A 358 1.79 -17.41 -7.63
N LEU A 359 1.96 -17.03 -6.35
CA LEU A 359 2.87 -15.97 -5.92
C LEU A 359 4.32 -16.30 -6.29
N TRP A 360 4.75 -17.55 -6.08
CA TRP A 360 6.06 -18.04 -6.48
C TRP A 360 6.28 -18.02 -8.01
N ALA A 361 5.20 -18.09 -8.80
CA ALA A 361 5.25 -18.04 -10.28
C ALA A 361 5.22 -16.60 -10.86
N LEU A 362 5.13 -15.55 -10.03
CA LEU A 362 5.11 -14.15 -10.50
C LEU A 362 6.43 -13.61 -11.07
N PRO A 363 7.62 -13.99 -10.60
CA PRO A 363 8.87 -13.43 -11.13
C PRO A 363 9.04 -13.56 -12.66
N PRO A 364 8.81 -14.72 -13.31
CA PRO A 364 8.91 -14.80 -14.78
C PRO A 364 7.83 -13.99 -15.50
N VAL A 365 6.66 -13.77 -14.89
CA VAL A 365 5.62 -12.86 -15.39
C VAL A 365 6.14 -11.42 -15.39
N ALA A 366 6.74 -11.00 -14.28
CA ALA A 366 7.32 -9.67 -14.13
C ALA A 366 8.49 -9.46 -15.09
N ALA A 367 9.40 -10.43 -15.22
CA ALA A 367 10.51 -10.37 -16.16
C ALA A 367 10.05 -10.33 -17.63
N GLY A 368 9.07 -11.15 -18.00
CA GLY A 368 8.52 -11.15 -19.36
C GLY A 368 7.77 -9.86 -19.72
N LEU A 369 7.23 -9.16 -18.72
CA LEU A 369 6.48 -7.93 -18.91
C LEU A 369 7.36 -6.67 -18.85
N LEU A 370 8.24 -6.59 -17.86
CA LEU A 370 9.06 -5.42 -17.54
C LEU A 370 10.48 -5.52 -18.08
N GLY A 371 11.02 -6.72 -18.28
CA GLY A 371 12.38 -6.92 -18.79
C GLY A 371 12.68 -6.13 -20.06
N PRO A 372 11.77 -6.12 -21.07
CA PRO A 372 11.97 -5.35 -22.28
C PRO A 372 12.02 -3.83 -22.09
N LEU A 373 11.46 -3.32 -20.98
CA LEU A 373 11.46 -1.90 -20.65
C LEU A 373 12.76 -1.45 -19.98
N VAL A 374 13.51 -2.38 -19.39
CA VAL A 374 14.82 -2.14 -18.75
C VAL A 374 15.92 -2.41 -19.77
N ARG A 375 15.94 -1.62 -20.86
CA ARG A 375 16.99 -1.72 -21.90
C ARG A 375 18.24 -0.96 -21.47
N THR A 376 19.41 -1.58 -21.62
CA THR A 376 20.73 -0.96 -21.42
C THR A 376 21.39 -0.53 -22.72
N ASP A 377 21.09 -1.22 -23.82
CA ASP A 377 21.71 -0.97 -25.12
C ASP A 377 20.91 0.02 -25.99
N GLY A 378 21.52 0.46 -27.09
CA GLY A 378 20.86 1.34 -28.06
C GLY A 378 19.67 0.68 -28.77
N ILE A 379 18.76 1.50 -29.30
CA ILE A 379 17.66 1.04 -30.15
C ILE A 379 18.23 0.46 -31.45
N TRP A 380 17.68 -0.66 -31.93
CA TRP A 380 18.15 -1.39 -33.12
C TRP A 380 19.62 -1.86 -33.07
N SER A 381 20.16 -2.03 -31.87
CA SER A 381 21.48 -2.65 -31.66
C SER A 381 21.55 -4.09 -32.19
N GLY A 382 20.39 -4.76 -32.37
CA GLY A 382 20.32 -6.19 -32.64
C GLY A 382 20.64 -7.05 -31.41
N THR A 383 21.04 -6.42 -30.29
CA THR A 383 21.17 -7.09 -29.00
C THR A 383 19.78 -7.27 -28.42
N HIS A 384 19.40 -8.53 -28.24
CA HIS A 384 18.14 -8.89 -27.61
C HIS A 384 18.27 -8.76 -26.10
N THR A 385 17.23 -8.29 -25.44
CA THR A 385 17.21 -8.17 -23.97
C THR A 385 17.64 -9.50 -23.34
N ALA A 386 18.79 -9.49 -22.66
CA ALA A 386 19.30 -10.66 -21.98
C ALA A 386 18.27 -11.15 -20.94
N PRO A 387 18.23 -12.45 -20.62
CA PRO A 387 17.36 -12.95 -19.57
C PRO A 387 17.68 -12.20 -18.28
N VAL A 388 16.74 -11.37 -17.80
CA VAL A 388 16.86 -10.62 -16.53
C VAL A 388 17.02 -11.57 -15.34
N LEU A 389 16.64 -12.82 -15.55
CA LEU A 389 16.54 -13.86 -14.55
C LEU A 389 17.48 -15.01 -14.95
N THR A 390 18.53 -15.23 -14.16
CA THR A 390 19.57 -16.25 -14.41
C THR A 390 19.22 -17.63 -13.82
N GLY A 391 18.17 -17.73 -13.01
CA GLY A 391 17.77 -18.98 -12.37
C GLY A 391 16.34 -18.93 -11.85
N PHE A 392 15.38 -19.21 -12.72
CA PHE A 392 13.96 -19.32 -12.35
C PHE A 392 13.36 -20.61 -12.88
N PRO A 393 12.34 -21.14 -12.20
CA PRO A 393 11.77 -22.43 -12.52
C PRO A 393 11.04 -22.40 -13.88
N ALA A 394 11.54 -23.18 -14.84
CA ALA A 394 10.86 -23.46 -16.11
C ALA A 394 9.42 -23.99 -15.94
N THR A 395 9.05 -24.41 -14.72
CA THR A 395 7.74 -24.96 -14.36
C THR A 395 6.73 -23.92 -13.85
N ALA A 396 7.10 -22.64 -13.70
CA ALA A 396 6.16 -21.58 -13.32
C ALA A 396 4.90 -21.48 -14.23
N PRO A 397 5.00 -21.66 -15.57
CA PRO A 397 3.84 -21.79 -16.46
C PRO A 397 2.86 -22.89 -16.01
N VAL A 398 3.36 -24.03 -15.55
CA VAL A 398 2.50 -25.14 -15.11
C VAL A 398 1.66 -24.74 -13.89
N VAL A 399 2.26 -24.00 -12.95
CA VAL A 399 1.56 -23.51 -11.75
C VAL A 399 0.47 -22.49 -12.13
N LEU A 400 0.77 -21.56 -13.04
CA LEU A 400 -0.21 -20.57 -13.52
C LEU A 400 -1.35 -21.23 -14.30
N LEU A 401 -1.06 -22.28 -15.07
CA LEU A 401 -2.06 -23.10 -15.75
C LEU A 401 -2.99 -23.80 -14.73
N LEU A 402 -2.41 -24.47 -13.72
CA LEU A 402 -3.19 -25.12 -12.66
C LEU A 402 -4.07 -24.11 -11.91
N ALA A 403 -3.55 -22.93 -11.62
CA ALA A 403 -4.30 -21.83 -11.00
C ALA A 403 -5.46 -21.35 -11.90
N ALA A 404 -5.20 -21.14 -13.20
CA ALA A 404 -6.21 -20.72 -14.16
C ALA A 404 -7.34 -21.75 -14.29
N VAL A 405 -7.01 -23.05 -14.37
CA VAL A 405 -7.97 -24.15 -14.47
C VAL A 405 -8.81 -24.27 -13.20
N ALA A 406 -8.18 -24.21 -12.01
CA ALA A 406 -8.88 -24.27 -10.73
C ALA A 406 -9.86 -23.09 -10.57
N LEU A 407 -9.43 -21.88 -10.92
CA LEU A 407 -10.28 -20.68 -10.87
C LEU A 407 -11.41 -20.72 -11.90
N ALA A 408 -11.18 -21.29 -13.09
CA ALA A 408 -12.21 -21.46 -14.12
C ALA A 408 -13.35 -22.39 -13.66
N ALA A 409 -13.05 -23.39 -12.82
CA ALA A 409 -14.04 -24.31 -12.25
C ALA A 409 -14.95 -23.65 -11.19
N VAL A 410 -14.58 -22.48 -10.67
CA VAL A 410 -15.38 -21.76 -9.67
C VAL A 410 -16.46 -20.94 -10.37
N PRO A 411 -17.76 -21.15 -10.07
CA PRO A 411 -18.86 -20.46 -10.74
C PRO A 411 -19.08 -19.02 -10.20
N ARG A 412 -18.00 -18.25 -10.00
CA ARG A 412 -18.05 -16.87 -9.54
C ARG A 412 -17.37 -15.93 -10.53
N PHE A 413 -17.93 -14.75 -10.69
CA PHE A 413 -17.44 -13.74 -11.64
C PHE A 413 -15.96 -13.37 -11.38
N TRP A 414 -15.61 -13.05 -10.14
CA TRP A 414 -14.24 -12.68 -9.78
C TRP A 414 -13.22 -13.80 -10.08
N ALA A 415 -13.62 -15.07 -9.93
CA ALA A 415 -12.75 -16.22 -10.21
C ALA A 415 -12.50 -16.39 -11.71
N ARG A 416 -13.49 -16.09 -12.56
CA ARG A 416 -13.30 -16.07 -14.02
C ARG A 416 -12.37 -14.94 -14.46
N CYS A 417 -12.46 -13.76 -13.85
CA CYS A 417 -11.49 -12.68 -14.09
C CYS A 417 -10.08 -13.08 -13.65
N ALA A 418 -9.95 -13.67 -12.46
CA ALA A 418 -8.68 -14.16 -11.96
C ALA A 418 -8.10 -15.27 -12.85
N SER A 419 -8.94 -16.19 -13.35
CA SER A 419 -8.55 -17.22 -14.32
C SER A 419 -8.00 -16.61 -15.61
N LEU A 420 -8.65 -15.58 -16.15
CA LEU A 420 -8.18 -14.85 -17.32
C LEU A 420 -6.83 -14.18 -17.06
N VAL A 421 -6.66 -13.54 -15.91
CA VAL A 421 -5.39 -12.91 -15.52
C VAL A 421 -4.30 -13.96 -15.33
N CYS A 422 -4.60 -15.12 -14.74
CA CYS A 422 -3.66 -16.24 -14.64
C CYS A 422 -3.29 -16.81 -16.02
N GLY A 423 -4.25 -16.90 -16.95
CA GLY A 423 -4.01 -17.31 -18.33
C GLY A 423 -3.15 -16.32 -19.10
N TRP A 424 -3.37 -15.02 -18.92
CA TRP A 424 -2.49 -13.99 -19.45
C TRP A 424 -1.09 -14.07 -18.83
N ALA A 425 -1.00 -14.15 -17.50
CA ALA A 425 0.26 -14.30 -16.77
C ALA A 425 1.06 -15.51 -17.27
N LEU A 426 0.38 -16.65 -17.47
CA LEU A 426 0.95 -17.85 -18.09
C LEU A 426 1.61 -17.53 -19.43
N LEU A 427 0.87 -16.92 -20.36
CA LEU A 427 1.38 -16.58 -21.69
C LEU A 427 2.52 -15.55 -21.64
N THR A 428 2.52 -14.67 -20.64
CA THR A 428 3.61 -13.70 -20.44
C THR A 428 4.89 -14.33 -19.86
N ALA A 429 4.76 -15.36 -19.03
CA ALA A 429 5.89 -16.05 -18.40
C ALA A 429 6.54 -17.09 -19.33
N LEU A 430 5.78 -17.58 -20.33
CA LEU A 430 6.17 -18.68 -21.21
C LEU A 430 7.46 -18.40 -22.01
N PRO A 431 7.65 -17.23 -22.65
CA PRO A 431 8.90 -16.89 -23.35
C PRO A 431 10.13 -16.94 -22.46
N VAL A 432 10.00 -16.44 -21.23
CA VAL A 432 11.10 -16.37 -20.26
C VAL A 432 11.40 -17.73 -19.66
N SER A 433 10.37 -18.51 -19.36
CA SER A 433 10.51 -19.81 -18.67
C SER A 433 11.02 -20.93 -19.58
N LEU A 434 10.71 -20.85 -20.88
CA LEU A 434 11.16 -21.82 -21.89
C LEU A 434 12.29 -21.29 -22.77
N GLU A 435 12.83 -20.11 -22.47
CA GLU A 435 13.90 -19.44 -23.24
C GLU A 435 13.60 -19.41 -24.75
N LEU A 436 12.38 -18.98 -25.09
CA LEU A 436 11.93 -18.97 -26.48
C LEU A 436 12.78 -18.02 -27.34
N PRO A 437 13.09 -18.39 -28.59
CA PRO A 437 13.78 -17.50 -29.53
C PRO A 437 13.05 -16.15 -29.67
N TYR A 438 13.80 -15.08 -29.94
CA TYR A 438 13.26 -13.71 -30.05
C TYR A 438 12.01 -13.62 -30.93
N ALA A 439 12.02 -14.23 -32.12
CA ALA A 439 10.88 -14.23 -33.03
C ALA A 439 9.62 -14.89 -32.44
N ALA A 440 9.78 -16.00 -31.71
CA ALA A 440 8.68 -16.68 -31.02
C ALA A 440 8.15 -15.82 -29.85
N SER A 441 9.05 -15.16 -29.13
CA SER A 441 8.70 -14.25 -28.03
C SER A 441 7.89 -13.04 -28.50
N VAL A 442 8.29 -12.39 -29.60
CA VAL A 442 7.57 -11.26 -30.20
C VAL A 442 6.20 -11.71 -30.73
N THR A 443 6.15 -12.82 -31.47
CA THR A 443 4.88 -13.31 -32.05
C THR A 443 3.89 -13.75 -30.98
N LEU A 444 4.34 -14.48 -29.95
CA LEU A 444 3.48 -14.85 -28.81
C LEU A 444 2.98 -13.61 -28.08
N ARG A 445 3.84 -12.62 -27.79
CA ARG A 445 3.43 -11.40 -27.10
C ARG A 445 2.45 -10.57 -27.93
N LEU A 446 2.67 -10.45 -29.23
CA LEU A 446 1.75 -9.78 -30.15
C LEU A 446 0.41 -10.50 -30.23
N ALA A 447 0.40 -11.84 -30.28
CA ALA A 447 -0.81 -12.65 -30.25
C ALA A 447 -1.57 -12.48 -28.92
N THR A 448 -0.88 -12.41 -27.77
CA THR A 448 -1.52 -12.13 -26.47
C THR A 448 -2.14 -10.73 -26.41
N ALA A 449 -1.46 -9.73 -26.98
CA ALA A 449 -2.00 -8.37 -27.08
C ALA A 449 -3.25 -8.36 -27.97
N ALA A 450 -3.19 -8.97 -29.15
CA ALA A 450 -4.31 -9.08 -30.08
C ALA A 450 -5.52 -9.79 -29.45
N ALA A 451 -5.31 -10.93 -28.79
CA ALA A 451 -6.36 -11.68 -28.13
C ALA A 451 -7.01 -10.87 -26.98
N GLY A 452 -6.19 -10.23 -26.13
CA GLY A 452 -6.68 -9.39 -25.03
C GLY A 452 -7.47 -8.17 -25.52
N LEU A 453 -7.00 -7.50 -26.57
CA LEU A 453 -7.68 -6.37 -27.19
C LEU A 453 -8.98 -6.79 -27.90
N ALA A 454 -8.99 -7.92 -28.62
CA ALA A 454 -10.18 -8.44 -29.31
C ALA A 454 -11.27 -8.91 -28.33
N LEU A 455 -10.88 -9.62 -27.25
CA LEU A 455 -11.77 -9.99 -26.15
C LEU A 455 -12.28 -8.75 -25.41
N GLY A 456 -11.39 -7.79 -25.16
CA GLY A 456 -11.71 -6.52 -24.50
C GLY A 456 -12.66 -5.63 -25.30
N ALA A 457 -12.54 -5.63 -26.62
CA ALA A 457 -13.42 -4.91 -27.54
C ALA A 457 -14.77 -5.62 -27.77
N GLY A 458 -14.91 -6.89 -27.38
CA GLY A 458 -16.14 -7.68 -27.59
C GLY A 458 -16.29 -8.22 -29.02
N VAL A 459 -15.21 -8.22 -29.81
CA VAL A 459 -15.16 -8.76 -31.18
C VAL A 459 -15.31 -10.28 -31.15
N VAL A 460 -14.60 -10.94 -30.22
CA VAL A 460 -14.69 -12.38 -29.99
C VAL A 460 -15.72 -12.64 -28.89
N ARG A 461 -16.92 -13.08 -29.25
CA ARG A 461 -17.97 -13.46 -28.30
C ARG A 461 -17.71 -14.88 -27.79
N VAL A 462 -16.99 -15.00 -26.68
CA VAL A 462 -16.87 -16.29 -25.97
C VAL A 462 -18.18 -16.55 -25.21
N ALA A 463 -19.11 -17.24 -25.88
CA ALA A 463 -20.42 -17.68 -25.36
C ALA A 463 -21.40 -16.55 -24.95
N PRO A 464 -22.73 -16.77 -25.00
CA PRO A 464 -23.75 -15.73 -24.80
C PRO A 464 -23.91 -15.21 -23.35
N ARG A 465 -22.95 -15.48 -22.45
CA ARG A 465 -23.05 -15.14 -21.02
C ARG A 465 -21.82 -14.37 -20.54
N SER A 466 -21.76 -13.08 -20.90
CA SER A 466 -21.49 -11.94 -20.01
C SER A 466 -20.55 -10.89 -20.64
N PRO A 467 -20.96 -9.62 -20.80
CA PRO A 467 -20.13 -8.50 -21.27
C PRO A 467 -19.03 -8.06 -20.26
N VAL A 468 -18.74 -8.90 -19.27
CA VAL A 468 -18.07 -8.51 -18.03
C VAL A 468 -16.56 -8.85 -18.04
N PHE A 469 -16.10 -9.64 -19.00
CA PHE A 469 -14.67 -9.92 -19.22
C PHE A 469 -13.88 -8.75 -19.85
N GLY A 470 -14.59 -7.76 -20.38
CA GLY A 470 -13.99 -6.79 -21.30
C GLY A 470 -12.87 -5.94 -20.70
N TRP A 471 -13.00 -5.48 -19.45
CA TRP A 471 -11.99 -4.64 -18.81
C TRP A 471 -10.70 -5.37 -18.41
N PRO A 472 -10.72 -6.51 -17.68
CA PRO A 472 -9.50 -7.22 -17.36
C PRO A 472 -8.77 -7.73 -18.61
N ALA A 473 -9.52 -8.23 -19.62
CA ALA A 473 -8.92 -8.65 -20.89
C ALA A 473 -8.28 -7.48 -21.64
N TYR A 474 -8.93 -6.32 -21.66
CA TYR A 474 -8.40 -5.11 -22.28
C TYR A 474 -7.14 -4.60 -21.57
N GLY A 475 -7.13 -4.61 -20.23
CA GLY A 475 -5.96 -4.26 -19.42
C GLY A 475 -4.76 -5.17 -19.68
N CYS A 476 -4.99 -6.49 -19.72
CA CYS A 476 -3.99 -7.47 -20.10
C CYS A 476 -3.48 -7.25 -21.54
N GLY A 477 -4.36 -6.94 -22.48
CA GLY A 477 -4.01 -6.63 -23.87
C GLY A 477 -3.14 -5.38 -23.99
N LEU A 478 -3.47 -4.30 -23.27
CA LEU A 478 -2.67 -3.08 -23.21
C LEU A 478 -1.28 -3.32 -22.60
N ALA A 479 -1.21 -4.06 -21.48
CA ALA A 479 0.06 -4.40 -20.85
C ALA A 479 0.93 -5.29 -21.76
N SER A 480 0.31 -6.20 -22.53
CA SER A 480 1.01 -6.95 -23.58
C SER A 480 1.47 -6.08 -24.73
N ALA A 481 0.67 -5.10 -25.16
CA ALA A 481 1.01 -4.16 -26.23
C ALA A 481 2.24 -3.31 -25.88
N VAL A 482 2.30 -2.74 -24.67
CA VAL A 482 3.47 -1.95 -24.22
C VAL A 482 4.74 -2.81 -24.20
N SER A 483 4.63 -4.01 -23.64
CA SER A 483 5.77 -4.94 -23.54
C SER A 483 6.25 -5.43 -24.92
N VAL A 484 5.36 -5.69 -25.89
CA VAL A 484 5.78 -6.08 -27.25
C VAL A 484 6.37 -4.93 -28.05
N VAL A 485 5.92 -3.68 -27.84
CA VAL A 485 6.57 -2.50 -28.44
C VAL A 485 8.01 -2.40 -27.94
N ALA A 486 8.21 -2.56 -26.63
CA ALA A 486 9.53 -2.53 -26.03
C ALA A 486 10.44 -3.62 -26.60
N LEU A 487 9.96 -4.88 -26.72
CA LEU A 487 10.67 -5.96 -27.40
C LEU A 487 10.98 -5.63 -28.87
N GLY A 488 10.00 -5.11 -29.60
CA GLY A 488 10.13 -4.82 -31.03
C GLY A 488 11.19 -3.76 -31.35
N LEU A 489 11.58 -2.93 -30.39
CA LEU A 489 12.64 -1.93 -30.56
C LEU A 489 14.06 -2.54 -30.64
N ASP A 490 14.24 -3.83 -30.32
CA ASP A 490 15.54 -4.50 -30.47
C ASP A 490 15.94 -4.67 -31.95
N ALA A 491 14.95 -4.82 -32.84
CA ALA A 491 15.18 -5.04 -34.27
C ALA A 491 14.32 -4.10 -35.13
N ARG A 492 14.95 -3.45 -36.13
CA ARG A 492 14.27 -2.48 -37.00
C ARG A 492 13.01 -3.03 -37.67
N GLY A 493 13.10 -4.22 -38.28
CA GLY A 493 11.95 -4.88 -38.92
C GLY A 493 10.82 -5.19 -37.93
N ALA A 494 11.16 -5.62 -36.71
CA ALA A 494 10.19 -5.91 -35.67
C ALA A 494 9.48 -4.63 -35.16
N THR A 495 10.20 -3.51 -35.05
CA THR A 495 9.63 -2.22 -34.64
C THR A 495 8.48 -1.80 -35.57
N PHE A 496 8.74 -1.81 -36.89
CA PHE A 496 7.73 -1.44 -37.89
C PHE A 496 6.56 -2.44 -37.91
N ALA A 497 6.84 -3.75 -37.86
CA ALA A 497 5.81 -4.78 -37.87
C ALA A 497 4.90 -4.68 -36.63
N VAL A 498 5.47 -4.56 -35.43
CA VAL A 498 4.72 -4.49 -34.17
C VAL A 498 3.87 -3.22 -34.11
N LEU A 499 4.44 -2.05 -34.42
CA LEU A 499 3.70 -0.79 -34.38
C LEU A 499 2.60 -0.75 -35.45
N GLY A 500 2.85 -1.29 -36.65
CA GLY A 500 1.86 -1.42 -37.71
C GLY A 500 0.68 -2.30 -37.30
N VAL A 501 0.95 -3.50 -36.78
CA VAL A 501 -0.09 -4.41 -36.30
C VAL A 501 -0.86 -3.80 -35.13
N LEU A 502 -0.18 -3.16 -34.16
CA LEU A 502 -0.85 -2.51 -33.03
C LEU A 502 -1.71 -1.32 -33.47
N ALA A 503 -1.28 -0.52 -34.45
CA ALA A 503 -2.09 0.56 -35.00
C ALA A 503 -3.41 0.03 -35.59
N VAL A 504 -3.35 -1.08 -36.34
CA VAL A 504 -4.54 -1.76 -36.88
C VAL A 504 -5.42 -2.33 -35.76
N LEU A 505 -4.83 -3.00 -34.78
CA LEU A 505 -5.57 -3.57 -33.65
C LEU A 505 -6.28 -2.49 -32.84
N PHE A 506 -5.59 -1.41 -32.48
CA PHE A 506 -6.18 -0.29 -31.75
C PHE A 506 -7.21 0.49 -32.57
N GLY A 507 -7.01 0.63 -33.88
CA GLY A 507 -8.03 1.14 -34.80
C GLY A 507 -9.28 0.25 -34.82
N GLY A 508 -9.10 -1.07 -34.86
CA GLY A 508 -10.17 -2.05 -34.70
C GLY A 508 -10.90 -1.90 -33.37
N VAL A 509 -10.19 -1.75 -32.25
CA VAL A 509 -10.81 -1.45 -30.95
C VAL A 509 -11.62 -0.15 -31.01
N ALA A 510 -11.10 0.91 -31.61
CA ALA A 510 -11.78 2.20 -31.74
C ALA A 510 -13.07 2.14 -32.59
N VAL A 511 -13.17 1.16 -33.50
CA VAL A 511 -14.35 0.94 -34.34
C VAL A 511 -15.37 0.02 -33.66
N TRP A 512 -14.92 -1.07 -33.05
CA TRP A 512 -15.80 -2.16 -32.58
C TRP A 512 -16.19 -2.05 -31.10
N SER A 513 -15.43 -1.32 -30.28
CA SER A 513 -15.71 -1.16 -28.84
C SER A 513 -16.55 0.08 -28.52
N THR A 514 -17.07 0.14 -27.29
CA THR A 514 -17.93 1.22 -26.80
C THR A 514 -17.36 1.90 -25.55
N GLY A 515 -17.82 3.12 -25.27
CA GLY A 515 -17.44 3.88 -24.08
C GLY A 515 -15.94 4.18 -23.99
N ALA A 516 -15.36 4.05 -22.79
CA ALA A 516 -13.97 4.40 -22.52
C ALA A 516 -12.95 3.54 -23.29
N ARG A 517 -13.22 2.25 -23.56
CA ARG A 517 -12.31 1.38 -24.35
C ARG A 517 -12.14 1.89 -25.78
N ARG A 518 -13.20 2.46 -26.34
CA ARG A 518 -13.18 3.08 -27.66
C ARG A 518 -12.26 4.29 -27.71
N LEU A 519 -12.35 5.14 -26.68
CA LEU A 519 -11.52 6.32 -26.53
C LEU A 519 -10.05 5.95 -26.36
N VAL A 520 -9.75 5.00 -25.47
CA VAL A 520 -8.37 4.52 -25.25
C VAL A 520 -7.81 3.85 -26.52
N GLY A 521 -8.61 3.05 -27.23
CA GLY A 521 -8.22 2.46 -28.51
C GLY A 521 -7.90 3.51 -29.58
N ALA A 522 -8.72 4.56 -29.71
CA ALA A 522 -8.47 5.64 -30.66
C ALA A 522 -7.18 6.41 -30.32
N GLY A 523 -6.96 6.72 -29.05
CA GLY A 523 -5.73 7.37 -28.58
C GLY A 523 -4.49 6.49 -28.79
N ALA A 524 -4.57 5.20 -28.45
CA ALA A 524 -3.48 4.24 -28.62
C ALA A 524 -3.13 3.99 -30.10
N ALA A 525 -4.12 4.05 -31.00
CA ALA A 525 -3.88 3.99 -32.44
C ALA A 525 -3.04 5.19 -32.93
N VAL A 526 -3.36 6.40 -32.46
CA VAL A 526 -2.57 7.61 -32.77
C VAL A 526 -1.15 7.49 -32.24
N VAL A 527 -0.97 6.98 -31.01
CA VAL A 527 0.35 6.76 -30.41
C VAL A 527 1.16 5.72 -31.19
N ALA A 528 0.54 4.63 -31.64
CA ALA A 528 1.20 3.62 -32.47
C ALA A 528 1.64 4.19 -33.83
N VAL A 529 0.79 5.00 -34.48
CA VAL A 529 1.13 5.71 -35.72
C VAL A 529 2.24 6.75 -35.49
N ALA A 530 2.21 7.49 -34.38
CA ALA A 530 3.28 8.40 -34.00
C ALA A 530 4.61 7.66 -33.79
N GLY A 531 4.56 6.47 -33.19
CA GLY A 531 5.70 5.56 -33.07
C GLY A 531 6.25 5.16 -34.45
N LEU A 532 5.39 4.86 -35.43
CA LEU A 532 5.81 4.55 -36.81
C LEU A 532 6.48 5.75 -37.48
N VAL A 533 5.93 6.95 -37.31
CA VAL A 533 6.51 8.19 -37.84
C VAL A 533 7.88 8.46 -37.21
N GLY A 534 7.99 8.32 -35.89
CA GLY A 534 9.26 8.46 -35.16
C GLY A 534 10.29 7.39 -35.55
N ALA A 535 9.87 6.13 -35.68
CA ALA A 535 10.71 5.05 -36.17
C ALA A 535 11.15 5.29 -37.62
N GLY A 536 10.28 5.84 -38.48
CA GLY A 536 10.64 6.24 -39.85
C GLY A 536 11.70 7.34 -39.89
N ALA A 537 11.56 8.36 -39.05
CA ALA A 537 12.55 9.43 -38.94
C ALA A 537 13.91 8.93 -38.43
N ALA A 538 13.90 8.12 -37.37
CA ALA A 538 15.11 7.49 -36.84
C ALA A 538 15.79 6.57 -37.87
N ALA A 539 15.00 5.84 -38.67
CA ALA A 539 15.46 4.98 -39.76
C ALA A 539 16.14 5.77 -40.90
N GLY A 540 15.78 7.03 -41.08
CA GLY A 540 16.42 7.98 -41.99
C GLY A 540 17.68 8.64 -41.40
N HIS A 541 18.17 8.20 -40.24
CA HIS A 541 19.27 8.81 -39.50
C HIS A 541 19.04 10.29 -39.16
N ALA A 542 17.77 10.71 -39.06
CA ALA A 542 17.44 12.04 -38.63
C ALA A 542 17.82 12.21 -37.15
N GLY A 543 18.62 13.23 -36.83
CA GLY A 543 18.91 13.56 -35.44
C GLY A 543 17.63 13.83 -34.63
N VAL A 544 17.71 13.75 -33.30
CA VAL A 544 16.55 13.87 -32.39
C VAL A 544 15.68 15.10 -32.69
N ALA A 545 16.32 16.24 -32.94
CA ALA A 545 15.60 17.47 -33.27
C ALA A 545 14.87 17.41 -34.62
N VAL A 546 15.46 16.81 -35.66
CA VAL A 546 14.80 16.65 -36.97
C VAL A 546 13.65 15.65 -36.86
N SER A 547 13.82 14.58 -36.09
CA SER A 547 12.75 13.62 -35.78
C SER A 547 11.58 14.29 -35.06
N GLY A 548 11.85 15.24 -34.15
CA GLY A 548 10.84 16.08 -33.50
C GLY A 548 9.99 16.89 -34.48
N LEU A 549 10.60 17.43 -35.53
CA LEU A 549 9.87 18.13 -36.60
C LEU A 549 9.00 17.18 -37.43
N VAL A 550 9.51 16.00 -37.77
CA VAL A 550 8.73 14.98 -38.51
C VAL A 550 7.51 14.53 -37.69
N LEU A 551 7.63 14.45 -36.36
CA LEU A 551 6.51 14.14 -35.47
C LEU A 551 5.38 15.18 -35.51
N LEU A 552 5.62 16.43 -35.95
CA LEU A 552 4.57 17.43 -36.15
C LEU A 552 3.62 17.08 -37.31
N ALA A 553 3.97 16.13 -38.18
CA ALA A 553 3.04 15.57 -39.15
C ALA A 553 1.87 14.84 -38.47
N VAL A 554 2.03 14.35 -37.23
CA VAL A 554 0.98 13.63 -36.48
C VAL A 554 -0.18 14.55 -36.06
N PRO A 555 0.04 15.68 -35.35
CA PRO A 555 -1.05 16.63 -35.06
C PRO A 555 -1.71 17.18 -36.34
N ALA A 556 -0.94 17.40 -37.42
CA ALA A 556 -1.50 17.80 -38.71
C ALA A 556 -2.40 16.71 -39.33
N GLY A 557 -1.94 15.46 -39.32
CA GLY A 557 -2.65 14.31 -39.85
C GLY A 557 -3.87 13.89 -39.03
N THR A 558 -3.85 14.10 -37.71
CA THR A 558 -4.97 13.82 -36.81
C THR A 558 -6.06 14.90 -36.84
N ALA A 559 -5.73 16.13 -37.24
CA ALA A 559 -6.70 17.21 -37.35
C ALA A 559 -7.84 16.88 -38.32
N GLY A 560 -7.54 16.30 -39.49
CA GLY A 560 -8.56 15.94 -40.50
C GLY A 560 -9.57 14.89 -40.01
N PRO A 561 -9.12 13.69 -39.62
CA PRO A 561 -9.96 12.64 -39.03
C PRO A 561 -10.67 13.10 -37.76
N GLY A 562 -9.99 13.89 -36.91
CA GLY A 562 -10.58 14.52 -35.73
C GLY A 562 -11.79 15.38 -36.05
N ALA A 563 -11.70 16.21 -37.10
CA ALA A 563 -12.81 17.01 -37.61
C ALA A 563 -13.96 16.13 -38.09
N TRP A 564 -13.63 15.14 -38.90
CA TRP A 564 -14.61 14.28 -39.56
C TRP A 564 -15.39 13.44 -38.53
N LEU A 565 -14.69 12.91 -37.52
CA LEU A 565 -15.30 12.22 -36.38
C LEU A 565 -16.09 13.18 -35.48
N GLY A 566 -15.58 14.39 -35.28
CA GLY A 566 -16.23 15.47 -34.52
C GLY A 566 -17.63 15.79 -35.00
N ARG A 567 -17.83 15.81 -36.33
CA ARG A 567 -19.13 16.10 -36.97
C ARG A 567 -20.15 14.96 -36.86
N ARG A 568 -19.75 13.76 -36.46
CA ARG A 568 -20.65 12.59 -36.39
C ARG A 568 -21.24 12.45 -34.99
N PRO A 569 -22.58 12.38 -34.84
CA PRO A 569 -23.20 12.19 -33.54
C PRO A 569 -22.74 10.86 -32.92
N GLY A 570 -22.30 10.91 -31.66
CA GLY A 570 -21.75 9.76 -30.93
C GLY A 570 -20.26 9.48 -31.13
N LEU A 571 -19.57 10.15 -32.07
CA LEU A 571 -18.12 10.03 -32.31
C LEU A 571 -17.32 11.28 -31.92
N ALA A 572 -18.00 12.36 -31.50
CA ALA A 572 -17.34 13.61 -31.14
C ALA A 572 -16.27 13.45 -30.06
N SER A 573 -16.52 12.60 -29.06
CA SER A 573 -15.53 12.26 -28.01
C SER A 573 -14.31 11.51 -28.56
N VAL A 574 -14.50 10.65 -29.57
CA VAL A 574 -13.40 9.95 -30.26
C VAL A 574 -12.57 10.94 -31.07
N GLY A 575 -13.22 11.85 -31.81
CA GLY A 575 -12.54 12.94 -32.52
C GLY A 575 -11.73 13.83 -31.59
N LEU A 576 -12.28 14.18 -30.43
CA LEU A 576 -11.56 14.93 -29.38
C LEU A 576 -10.32 14.19 -28.89
N VAL A 577 -10.43 12.88 -28.61
CA VAL A 577 -9.29 12.11 -28.12
C VAL A 577 -8.21 11.99 -29.19
N VAL A 578 -8.57 11.76 -30.46
CA VAL A 578 -7.63 11.71 -31.58
C VAL A 578 -6.87 13.04 -31.74
N GLU A 579 -7.56 14.17 -31.64
CA GLU A 579 -6.93 15.50 -31.71
C GLU A 579 -6.08 15.79 -30.47
N ALA A 580 -6.55 15.42 -29.27
CA ALA A 580 -5.81 15.64 -28.02
C ALA A 580 -4.54 14.79 -27.95
N THR A 581 -4.59 13.52 -28.38
CA THR A 581 -3.39 12.67 -28.45
C THR A 581 -2.44 13.13 -29.55
N GLY A 582 -2.95 13.54 -30.71
CA GLY A 582 -2.14 14.15 -31.77
C GLY A 582 -1.44 15.43 -31.30
N ALA A 583 -2.16 16.32 -30.61
CA ALA A 583 -1.58 17.52 -30.01
C ALA A 583 -0.52 17.19 -28.94
N GLY A 584 -0.77 16.18 -28.09
CA GLY A 584 0.21 15.68 -27.12
C GLY A 584 1.49 15.18 -27.78
N VAL A 585 1.38 14.42 -28.88
CA VAL A 585 2.54 14.02 -29.70
C VAL A 585 3.24 15.24 -30.29
N GLY A 586 2.50 16.26 -30.73
CA GLY A 586 3.05 17.53 -31.20
C GLY A 586 3.90 18.26 -30.15
N VAL A 587 3.43 18.30 -28.90
CA VAL A 587 4.19 18.87 -27.77
C VAL A 587 5.48 18.08 -27.53
N CYS A 588 5.43 16.74 -27.56
CA CYS A 588 6.63 15.91 -27.47
C CYS A 588 7.60 16.17 -28.65
N GLY A 589 7.08 16.37 -29.86
CA GLY A 589 7.86 16.72 -31.05
C GLY A 589 8.57 18.07 -30.92
N ILE A 590 7.89 19.10 -30.39
CA ILE A 590 8.50 20.40 -30.06
C ILE A 590 9.54 20.25 -28.94
N GLY A 591 9.28 19.42 -27.93
CA GLY A 591 10.26 19.14 -26.88
C GLY A 591 11.54 18.52 -27.43
N ALA A 592 11.43 17.62 -28.41
CA ALA A 592 12.57 16.96 -29.05
C ALA A 592 13.45 17.94 -29.86
N THR A 593 12.92 19.09 -30.30
CA THR A 593 13.72 20.12 -31.00
C THR A 593 14.48 21.05 -30.05
N ALA A 594 14.25 20.98 -28.73
CA ALA A 594 14.80 21.94 -27.76
C ALA A 594 16.33 22.04 -27.75
N ALA A 595 17.04 20.95 -28.06
CA ALA A 595 18.50 20.94 -28.12
C ALA A 595 19.09 21.78 -29.27
N ARG A 596 18.28 22.17 -30.26
CA ARG A 596 18.69 23.04 -31.38
C ARG A 596 17.72 24.21 -31.50
N PRO A 597 18.08 25.42 -31.02
CA PRO A 597 17.13 26.53 -30.90
C PRO A 597 16.55 26.96 -32.26
N GLU A 598 17.30 26.82 -33.35
CA GLU A 598 16.81 27.05 -34.72
C GLU A 598 15.63 26.14 -35.10
N LEU A 599 15.74 24.85 -34.78
CA LEU A 599 14.71 23.85 -35.05
C LEU A 599 13.57 23.97 -34.05
N LEU A 600 13.84 24.45 -32.82
CA LEU A 600 12.81 24.80 -31.85
C LEU A 600 11.93 25.94 -32.36
N ALA A 601 12.53 27.02 -32.87
CA ALA A 601 11.78 28.12 -33.48
C ALA A 601 10.92 27.65 -34.66
N LEU A 602 11.47 26.79 -35.53
CA LEU A 602 10.73 26.21 -36.65
C LEU A 602 9.59 25.29 -36.16
N GLY A 603 9.86 24.43 -35.18
CA GLY A 603 8.86 23.51 -34.61
C GLY A 603 7.71 24.24 -33.92
N LEU A 604 8.01 25.32 -33.19
CA LEU A 604 7.01 26.20 -32.59
C LEU A 604 6.19 26.91 -33.67
N ALA A 605 6.82 27.39 -34.75
CA ALA A 605 6.11 28.02 -35.87
C ALA A 605 5.17 27.03 -36.58
N VAL A 606 5.63 25.81 -36.88
CA VAL A 606 4.82 24.75 -37.49
C VAL A 606 3.71 24.28 -36.54
N GLY A 607 3.99 24.16 -35.24
CA GLY A 607 2.95 23.91 -34.23
C GLY A 607 1.90 25.01 -34.20
N GLY A 608 2.35 26.27 -34.29
CA GLY A 608 1.49 27.45 -34.37
C GLY A 608 0.61 27.47 -35.62
N THR A 609 1.12 27.07 -36.80
CA THR A 609 0.31 26.97 -38.03
C THR A 609 -0.72 25.86 -37.94
N ILE A 610 -0.37 24.71 -37.34
CA ILE A 610 -1.34 23.62 -37.10
C ILE A 610 -2.43 24.09 -36.11
N ALA A 611 -2.05 24.75 -35.02
CA ALA A 611 -3.00 25.34 -34.08
C ALA A 611 -3.91 26.39 -34.75
N ALA A 612 -3.36 27.26 -35.60
CA ALA A 612 -4.13 28.24 -36.36
C ALA A 612 -5.10 27.57 -37.35
N ALA A 613 -4.67 26.52 -38.04
CA ALA A 613 -5.53 25.74 -38.93
C ALA A 613 -6.67 25.05 -38.17
N THR A 614 -6.43 24.56 -36.95
CA THR A 614 -7.50 24.01 -36.09
C THR A 614 -8.44 25.09 -35.55
N ALA A 615 -7.97 26.32 -35.38
CA ALA A 615 -8.77 27.47 -34.94
C ALA A 615 -9.79 27.95 -35.99
N LEU A 616 -9.68 27.53 -37.25
CA LEU A 616 -10.70 27.76 -38.29
C LEU A 616 -12.05 27.12 -37.96
N ARG A 617 -12.09 26.20 -36.98
CA ARG A 617 -13.32 25.54 -36.54
C ARG A 617 -13.98 26.33 -35.40
N PRO A 618 -15.28 26.68 -35.52
CA PRO A 618 -15.94 27.54 -34.53
C PRO A 618 -15.94 26.92 -33.12
N GLU A 619 -16.06 25.60 -33.01
CA GLU A 619 -16.04 24.87 -31.73
C GLU A 619 -14.67 24.94 -31.00
N ARG A 620 -13.58 25.01 -31.77
CA ARG A 620 -12.19 24.97 -31.26
C ARG A 620 -11.52 26.35 -31.19
N ARG A 621 -12.13 27.33 -31.85
CA ARG A 621 -11.61 28.68 -32.06
C ARG A 621 -10.99 29.33 -30.82
N PRO A 622 -11.63 29.35 -29.62
CA PRO A 622 -11.03 30.02 -28.47
C PRO A 622 -9.71 29.35 -28.07
N LEU A 623 -9.72 28.05 -27.76
CA LEU A 623 -8.52 27.35 -27.27
C LEU A 623 -7.40 27.28 -28.32
N ALA A 624 -7.74 26.97 -29.57
CA ALA A 624 -6.76 26.82 -30.64
C ALA A 624 -6.14 28.16 -31.07
N SER A 625 -6.90 29.27 -31.01
CA SER A 625 -6.34 30.60 -31.28
C SER A 625 -5.34 31.04 -30.21
N TRP A 626 -5.65 30.84 -28.93
CA TRP A 626 -4.69 31.09 -27.85
C TRP A 626 -3.42 30.25 -27.99
N ALA A 627 -3.57 28.95 -28.27
CA ALA A 627 -2.42 28.07 -28.49
C ALA A 627 -1.57 28.53 -29.68
N ALA A 628 -2.19 28.90 -30.80
CA ALA A 628 -1.49 29.42 -31.97
C ALA A 628 -0.71 30.71 -31.64
N THR A 629 -1.35 31.67 -30.96
CA THR A 629 -0.70 32.93 -30.55
C THR A 629 0.51 32.67 -29.66
N VAL A 630 0.36 31.83 -28.64
CA VAL A 630 1.48 31.47 -27.74
C VAL A 630 2.61 30.82 -28.51
N LEU A 631 2.32 29.84 -29.36
CA LEU A 631 3.34 29.15 -30.15
C LEU A 631 4.07 30.08 -31.13
N PHE A 632 3.37 31.00 -31.79
CA PHE A 632 4.01 31.99 -32.67
C PHE A 632 4.87 33.00 -31.91
N VAL A 633 4.40 33.49 -30.75
CA VAL A 633 5.20 34.39 -29.91
C VAL A 633 6.47 33.69 -29.42
N LEU A 634 6.35 32.45 -28.93
CA LEU A 634 7.51 31.64 -28.53
C LEU A 634 8.45 31.38 -29.72
N ALA A 635 7.93 31.07 -30.90
CA ALA A 635 8.74 30.90 -32.11
C ALA A 635 9.53 32.17 -32.45
N ALA A 636 8.90 33.34 -32.34
CA ALA A 636 9.54 34.63 -32.57
C ALA A 636 10.63 34.92 -31.53
N TRP A 637 10.36 34.69 -30.24
CA TRP A 637 11.34 34.87 -29.18
C TRP A 637 12.55 33.96 -29.33
N VAL A 638 12.34 32.67 -29.58
CA VAL A 638 13.45 31.73 -29.81
C VAL A 638 14.25 32.15 -31.05
N ARG A 639 13.59 32.61 -32.12
CA ARG A 639 14.28 33.11 -33.31
C ARG A 639 15.12 34.36 -33.03
N LEU A 640 14.60 35.31 -32.27
CA LEU A 640 15.35 36.52 -31.86
C LEU A 640 16.56 36.17 -30.99
N ALA A 641 16.42 35.18 -30.11
CA ALA A 641 17.52 34.70 -29.28
C ALA A 641 18.62 34.02 -30.12
N VAL A 642 18.24 33.26 -31.15
CA VAL A 642 19.18 32.69 -32.12
C VAL A 642 19.92 33.77 -32.91
N TRP A 643 19.27 34.89 -33.23
CA TRP A 643 19.90 36.05 -33.84
C TRP A 643 20.70 36.92 -32.86
N GLU A 644 20.90 36.44 -31.62
CA GLU A 644 21.63 37.13 -30.56
C GLU A 644 21.09 38.55 -30.27
N VAL A 645 19.80 38.77 -30.52
CA VAL A 645 19.14 40.03 -30.19
C VAL A 645 18.99 40.11 -28.67
N THR A 646 19.75 41.01 -28.05
CA THR A 646 19.74 41.24 -26.59
C THR A 646 18.81 42.37 -26.16
N THR A 647 18.18 43.08 -27.11
CA THR A 647 17.28 44.20 -26.81
C THR A 647 15.94 43.69 -26.30
N PRO A 648 15.54 44.02 -25.04
CA PRO A 648 14.27 43.55 -24.47
C PRO A 648 13.06 44.04 -25.25
N GLU A 649 13.18 45.15 -25.98
CA GLU A 649 12.12 45.71 -26.83
C GLU A 649 11.70 44.75 -27.94
N ALA A 650 12.65 44.02 -28.53
CA ALA A 650 12.36 43.05 -29.58
C ALA A 650 11.48 41.89 -29.07
N TYR A 651 11.58 41.54 -27.79
CA TYR A 651 10.76 40.49 -27.16
C TYR A 651 9.44 41.04 -26.61
N ALA A 652 9.45 42.26 -26.07
CA ALA A 652 8.29 42.88 -25.44
C ALA A 652 7.24 43.37 -26.45
N LEU A 653 7.68 43.98 -27.56
CA LEU A 653 6.77 44.62 -28.53
C LEU A 653 5.79 43.66 -29.21
N PRO A 654 6.18 42.44 -29.66
CA PRO A 654 5.26 41.47 -30.24
C PRO A 654 4.09 41.06 -29.32
N VAL A 655 4.24 41.23 -28.00
CA VAL A 655 3.19 40.95 -27.01
C VAL A 655 2.44 42.21 -26.59
N ALA A 656 3.18 43.32 -26.37
CA ALA A 656 2.61 44.59 -25.92
C ALA A 656 1.65 45.20 -26.95
N VAL A 657 2.00 45.21 -28.24
CA VAL A 657 1.18 45.84 -29.29
C VAL A 657 -0.19 45.14 -29.45
N PRO A 658 -0.28 43.80 -29.62
CA PRO A 658 -1.57 43.12 -29.67
C PRO A 658 -2.38 43.28 -28.39
N ALA A 659 -1.75 43.23 -27.21
CA ALA A 659 -2.44 43.42 -25.93
C ALA A 659 -3.09 44.82 -25.83
N LEU A 660 -2.41 45.86 -26.30
CA LEU A 660 -2.96 47.22 -26.36
C LEU A 660 -4.09 47.35 -27.38
N VAL A 661 -3.98 46.70 -28.54
CA VAL A 661 -5.04 46.67 -29.55
C VAL A 661 -6.28 45.95 -29.01
N VAL A 662 -6.12 44.80 -28.35
CA VAL A 662 -7.23 44.07 -27.70
C VAL A 662 -7.84 44.91 -26.58
N GLY A 663 -7.03 45.57 -25.77
CA GLY A 663 -7.49 46.52 -24.74
C GLY A 663 -8.32 47.66 -25.34
N LEU A 664 -7.88 48.23 -26.46
CA LEU A 664 -8.56 49.30 -27.18
C LEU A 664 -9.91 48.82 -27.76
N LEU A 665 -9.92 47.66 -28.43
CA LEU A 665 -11.13 47.08 -29.01
C LEU A 665 -12.13 46.69 -27.92
N ARG A 666 -11.68 46.07 -26.82
CA ARG A 666 -12.54 45.73 -25.67
C ARG A 666 -13.19 46.98 -25.09
N ARG A 667 -12.46 48.08 -24.95
CA ARG A 667 -13.00 49.34 -24.42
C ARG A 667 -13.91 50.08 -25.39
N ARG A 668 -13.82 49.83 -26.69
CA ARG A 668 -14.82 50.29 -27.67
C ARG A 668 -16.15 49.55 -27.53
N SER A 669 -16.11 48.27 -27.14
CA SER A 669 -17.30 47.45 -26.95
C SER A 669 -17.89 47.54 -25.53
N ASP A 670 -17.05 47.79 -24.52
CA ASP A 670 -17.43 47.85 -23.11
C ASP A 670 -16.86 49.14 -22.46
N PRO A 671 -17.67 50.22 -22.39
CA PRO A 671 -17.24 51.51 -21.84
C PRO A 671 -16.97 51.49 -20.33
N GLU A 672 -17.54 50.52 -19.59
CA GLU A 672 -17.37 50.37 -18.14
C GLU A 672 -16.06 49.67 -17.76
N ALA A 673 -15.37 49.05 -18.74
CA ALA A 673 -14.11 48.38 -18.51
C ALA A 673 -13.03 49.33 -17.98
N SER A 674 -12.48 49.00 -16.80
CA SER A 674 -11.44 49.80 -16.16
C SER A 674 -10.21 49.97 -17.05
N SER A 675 -9.65 51.18 -17.10
CA SER A 675 -8.46 51.49 -17.92
C SER A 675 -7.25 50.65 -17.51
N TRP A 676 -7.19 50.22 -16.26
CA TRP A 676 -6.11 49.39 -15.71
C TRP A 676 -6.12 47.97 -16.26
N VAL A 677 -7.30 47.34 -16.39
CA VAL A 677 -7.42 45.98 -16.95
C VAL A 677 -7.24 45.99 -18.47
N ALA A 678 -7.65 47.06 -19.15
CA ALA A 678 -7.56 47.16 -20.61
C ALA A 678 -6.14 47.48 -21.11
N TYR A 679 -5.47 48.48 -20.53
CA TYR A 679 -4.18 48.98 -21.07
C TYR A 679 -2.98 48.67 -20.17
N GLY A 680 -3.20 48.43 -18.87
CA GLY A 680 -2.14 48.20 -17.89
C GLY A 680 -1.18 47.06 -18.29
N PRO A 681 -1.68 45.86 -18.60
CA PRO A 681 -0.81 44.73 -18.99
C PRO A 681 0.03 45.00 -20.24
N GLY A 682 -0.55 45.62 -21.28
CA GLY A 682 0.16 45.95 -22.51
C GLY A 682 1.22 47.03 -22.33
N LEU A 683 0.90 48.09 -21.56
CA LEU A 683 1.85 49.17 -21.26
C LEU A 683 2.97 48.70 -20.33
N ALA A 684 2.66 47.90 -19.31
CA ALA A 684 3.65 47.34 -18.41
C ALA A 684 4.61 46.40 -19.17
N ALA A 685 4.08 45.51 -20.01
CA ALA A 685 4.89 44.60 -20.82
C ALA A 685 5.83 45.34 -21.78
N GLY A 686 5.38 46.47 -22.37
CA GLY A 686 6.20 47.26 -23.30
C GLY A 686 7.23 48.18 -22.62
N LEU A 687 6.88 48.84 -21.52
CA LEU A 687 7.70 49.92 -20.92
C LEU A 687 8.61 49.45 -19.79
N VAL A 688 8.20 48.49 -18.97
CA VAL A 688 8.97 48.08 -17.78
C VAL A 688 10.29 47.39 -18.13
N PRO A 689 10.34 46.40 -19.06
CA PRO A 689 11.61 45.77 -19.43
C PRO A 689 12.62 46.76 -20.01
N SER A 690 12.15 47.72 -20.83
CA SER A 690 12.99 48.77 -21.42
C SER A 690 13.49 49.77 -20.37
N LEU A 691 12.65 50.14 -19.38
CA LEU A 691 13.06 50.96 -18.24
C LEU A 691 14.17 50.29 -17.41
N CYS A 692 14.02 49.00 -17.09
CA CYS A 692 15.05 48.27 -16.36
C CYS A 692 16.37 48.20 -17.14
N ALA A 693 16.30 47.96 -18.46
CA ALA A 693 17.50 47.94 -19.30
C ALA A 693 18.16 49.32 -19.41
N ALA A 694 17.38 50.40 -19.48
CA ALA A 694 17.89 51.77 -19.53
C ALA A 694 18.72 52.17 -18.29
N TRP A 695 18.50 51.53 -17.15
CA TRP A 695 19.28 51.81 -15.93
C TRP A 695 20.66 51.15 -15.88
N VAL A 696 20.89 50.14 -16.74
CA VAL A 696 22.14 49.37 -16.80
C VAL A 696 22.96 49.73 -18.04
N ASP A 697 22.28 50.18 -19.10
CA ASP A 697 22.87 50.51 -20.40
C ASP A 697 23.58 51.89 -20.36
N PRO A 698 24.87 51.98 -20.70
CA PRO A 698 25.60 53.26 -20.75
C PRO A 698 25.16 54.19 -21.90
N SER A 699 24.32 53.72 -22.83
CA SER A 699 23.93 54.48 -24.02
C SER A 699 22.79 55.48 -23.76
N TRP A 700 22.91 56.68 -24.32
CA TRP A 700 21.93 57.77 -24.20
C TRP A 700 20.69 57.61 -25.10
N VAL A 701 20.78 56.74 -26.11
CA VAL A 701 19.72 56.59 -27.14
C VAL A 701 18.49 55.87 -26.56
N ARG A 702 18.68 54.84 -25.73
CA ARG A 702 17.59 54.05 -25.15
C ARG A 702 16.74 54.86 -24.15
N PRO A 703 17.32 55.60 -23.18
CA PRO A 703 16.56 56.51 -22.32
C PRO A 703 15.81 57.59 -23.10
N LEU A 704 16.41 58.15 -24.17
CA LEU A 704 15.75 59.16 -25.00
C LEU A 704 14.51 58.61 -25.71
N LEU A 705 14.63 57.45 -26.37
CA LEU A 705 13.51 56.81 -27.07
C LEU A 705 12.42 56.35 -26.09
N LEU A 706 12.80 55.79 -24.94
CA LEU A 706 11.86 55.41 -23.88
C LEU A 706 11.15 56.64 -23.31
N GLY A 707 11.87 57.75 -23.10
CA GLY A 707 11.32 59.02 -22.66
C GLY A 707 10.31 59.61 -23.66
N LEU A 708 10.64 59.61 -24.95
CA LEU A 708 9.69 60.04 -26.00
C LEU A 708 8.45 59.15 -26.05
N ALA A 709 8.62 57.83 -26.00
CA ALA A 709 7.49 56.90 -25.98
C ALA A 709 6.60 57.10 -24.74
N ALA A 710 7.20 57.25 -23.56
CA ALA A 710 6.50 57.52 -22.30
C ALA A 710 5.78 58.89 -22.32
N LEU A 711 6.38 59.91 -22.94
CA LEU A 711 5.75 61.22 -23.16
C LEU A 711 4.52 61.10 -24.07
N VAL A 712 4.61 60.35 -25.17
CA VAL A 712 3.46 60.12 -26.05
C VAL A 712 2.34 59.38 -25.29
N VAL A 713 2.66 58.35 -24.51
CA VAL A 713 1.69 57.59 -23.71
C VAL A 713 1.02 58.47 -22.64
N THR A 714 1.76 59.35 -21.97
CA THR A 714 1.20 60.29 -20.98
C THR A 714 0.28 61.32 -21.61
N LEU A 715 0.69 61.92 -22.73
CA LEU A 715 -0.13 62.89 -23.45
C LEU A 715 -1.41 62.26 -23.99
N LEU A 716 -1.33 61.03 -24.52
CA LEU A 716 -2.50 60.26 -24.93
C LEU A 716 -3.41 59.93 -23.74
N GLY A 717 -2.84 59.54 -22.60
CA GLY A 717 -3.58 59.29 -21.35
C GLY A 717 -4.27 60.55 -20.80
N ALA A 718 -3.60 61.69 -20.86
CA ALA A 718 -4.13 62.99 -20.45
C ALA A 718 -5.28 63.44 -21.37
N ARG A 719 -5.09 63.38 -22.69
CA ARG A 719 -6.12 63.75 -23.67
C ARG A 719 -7.36 62.86 -23.60
N SER A 720 -7.19 61.58 -23.26
CA SER A 720 -8.28 60.60 -23.18
C SER A 720 -8.89 60.41 -21.78
N GLY A 721 -8.40 61.14 -20.77
CA GLY A 721 -8.88 61.05 -19.38
C GLY A 721 -8.59 59.69 -18.72
N LEU A 722 -7.56 58.96 -19.14
CA LEU A 722 -7.28 57.59 -18.71
C LEU A 722 -6.16 57.53 -17.67
N ARG A 723 -6.49 57.00 -16.49
CA ARG A 723 -5.56 56.92 -15.34
C ARG A 723 -4.37 55.98 -15.59
N ALA A 724 -4.60 54.82 -16.22
CA ALA A 724 -3.55 53.83 -16.45
C ALA A 724 -2.41 54.31 -17.37
N PRO A 725 -2.66 54.82 -18.60
CA PRO A 725 -1.61 55.37 -19.46
C PRO A 725 -0.96 56.64 -18.88
N LEU A 726 -1.74 57.52 -18.23
CA LEU A 726 -1.20 58.72 -17.61
C LEU A 726 -0.20 58.38 -16.49
N LEU A 727 -0.54 57.44 -15.61
CA LEU A 727 0.31 57.07 -14.48
C LEU A 727 1.49 56.20 -14.91
N LEU A 728 1.29 55.17 -15.73
CA LEU A 728 2.40 54.30 -16.18
C LEU A 728 3.38 55.06 -17.06
N GLY A 729 2.89 55.83 -18.04
CA GLY A 729 3.76 56.68 -18.85
C GLY A 729 4.45 57.75 -18.01
N GLY A 730 3.76 58.34 -17.02
CA GLY A 730 4.27 59.44 -16.21
C GLY A 730 5.36 58.99 -15.26
N VAL A 731 5.18 57.84 -14.63
CA VAL A 731 6.18 57.21 -13.77
C VAL A 731 7.41 56.81 -14.57
N VAL A 732 7.24 56.18 -15.75
CA VAL A 732 8.37 55.82 -16.61
C VAL A 732 9.11 57.07 -17.07
N LEU A 733 8.41 58.10 -17.54
CA LEU A 733 9.01 59.38 -17.95
C LEU A 733 9.80 60.05 -16.81
N ALA A 734 9.24 60.06 -15.59
CA ALA A 734 9.89 60.63 -14.42
C ALA A 734 11.14 59.85 -14.01
N LEU A 735 11.09 58.52 -14.00
CA LEU A 735 12.23 57.67 -13.66
C LEU A 735 13.34 57.76 -14.71
N THR A 736 13.00 57.79 -16.00
CA THR A 736 13.97 58.00 -17.08
C THR A 736 14.60 59.39 -17.01
N GLY A 737 13.79 60.44 -16.76
CA GLY A 737 14.30 61.79 -16.58
C GLY A 737 15.20 61.94 -15.35
N LEU A 738 14.86 61.27 -14.24
CA LEU A 738 15.69 61.24 -13.04
C LEU A 738 17.03 60.54 -13.28
N HIS A 739 17.02 59.41 -14.00
CA HIS A 739 18.23 58.67 -14.36
C HIS A 739 19.20 59.55 -15.17
N GLU A 740 18.70 60.24 -16.21
CA GLU A 740 19.52 61.13 -17.03
C GLU A 740 20.01 62.37 -16.29
N LEU A 741 19.21 62.92 -15.37
CA LEU A 741 19.60 64.10 -14.58
C LEU A 741 20.55 63.77 -13.42
N ALA A 742 20.54 62.53 -12.91
CA ALA A 742 21.38 62.10 -11.79
C ALA A 742 22.87 62.45 -11.95
N PRO A 743 23.56 62.14 -13.06
CA PRO A 743 24.99 62.47 -13.21
C PRO A 743 25.26 63.99 -13.29
N TYR A 744 24.29 64.81 -13.70
CA TYR A 744 24.42 66.27 -13.69
C TYR A 744 24.16 66.83 -12.30
N VAL A 745 23.14 66.33 -11.60
CA VAL A 745 22.85 66.70 -10.21
C VAL A 745 24.02 66.35 -9.30
N VAL A 746 24.61 65.15 -9.43
CA VAL A 746 25.79 64.75 -8.66
C VAL A 746 26.99 65.65 -8.95
N ARG A 747 27.18 66.10 -10.20
CA ARG A 747 28.25 67.07 -10.55
C ARG A 747 28.02 68.44 -9.92
N VAL A 748 26.79 68.94 -9.96
CA VAL A 748 26.43 70.23 -9.33
C VAL A 748 26.54 70.13 -7.81
N VAL A 749 26.08 69.03 -7.20
CA VAL A 749 26.19 68.75 -5.77
C VAL A 749 27.64 68.55 -5.34
N GLY A 750 28.47 67.93 -6.18
CA GLY A 750 29.91 67.78 -5.94
C GLY A 750 30.66 69.11 -5.97
N ALA A 751 30.15 70.11 -6.70
CA ALA A 751 30.67 71.48 -6.70
C ALA A 751 30.16 72.33 -5.52
N LEU A 752 29.12 71.88 -4.81
CA LEU A 752 28.59 72.57 -3.64
C LEU A 752 29.38 72.18 -2.37
N PRO A 753 29.50 73.08 -1.38
CA PRO A 753 30.07 72.75 -0.08
C PRO A 753 29.33 71.56 0.56
N ARG A 754 30.08 70.60 1.15
CA ARG A 754 29.53 69.33 1.68
C ARG A 754 28.40 69.48 2.72
N TRP A 755 28.28 70.64 3.37
CA TRP A 755 27.23 70.94 4.36
C TRP A 755 25.90 71.38 3.74
N LEU A 756 25.88 71.74 2.45
CA LEU A 756 24.73 72.35 1.78
C LEU A 756 23.64 71.32 1.40
N PRO A 757 23.97 70.10 0.90
CA PRO A 757 22.96 69.06 0.65
C PRO A 757 22.16 68.62 1.90
N PRO A 758 22.76 68.34 3.07
CA PRO A 758 21.99 68.03 4.28
C PRO A 758 21.18 69.23 4.79
N ALA A 759 21.65 70.47 4.59
CA ALA A 759 20.88 71.68 4.91
C ALA A 759 19.63 71.83 4.01
N PHE A 760 19.75 71.56 2.71
CA PHE A 760 18.61 71.53 1.80
C PHE A 760 17.62 70.40 2.12
N ALA A 761 18.11 69.20 2.43
CA ALA A 761 17.27 68.10 2.88
C ALA A 761 16.52 68.45 4.19
N GLY A 762 17.20 69.10 5.13
CA GLY A 762 16.61 69.61 6.37
C GLY A 762 15.55 70.70 6.12
N ALA A 763 15.81 71.65 5.23
CA ALA A 763 14.85 72.68 4.84
C ALA A 763 13.61 72.10 4.13
N LEU A 764 13.80 71.08 3.29
CA LEU A 764 12.72 70.39 2.59
C LEU A 764 11.86 69.56 3.54
N LEU A 765 12.48 68.87 4.51
CA LEU A 765 11.77 68.18 5.60
C LEU A 765 11.01 69.17 6.49
N LEU A 766 11.58 70.35 6.77
CA LEU A 766 10.89 71.41 7.50
C LEU A 766 9.72 72.00 6.70
N ALA A 767 9.85 72.21 5.39
CA ALA A 767 8.77 72.70 4.54
C ALA A 767 7.63 71.67 4.37
N VAL A 768 7.97 70.38 4.22
CA VAL A 768 7.00 69.28 4.18
C VAL A 768 6.34 69.10 5.56
N GLY A 769 7.11 69.20 6.64
CA GLY A 769 6.58 69.21 8.00
C GLY A 769 5.65 70.39 8.27
N ALA A 770 5.99 71.58 7.78
CA ALA A 770 5.19 72.80 7.93
C ALA A 770 3.88 72.74 7.12
N THR A 771 3.92 72.20 5.91
CA THR A 771 2.70 71.99 5.09
C THR A 771 1.81 70.89 5.65
N TYR A 772 2.37 69.85 6.28
CA TYR A 772 1.61 68.85 7.02
C TYR A 772 0.91 69.47 8.24
N GLU A 773 1.63 70.32 8.99
CA GLU A 773 1.08 71.00 10.16
C GLU A 773 -0.01 72.03 9.78
N GLN A 774 0.15 72.74 8.66
CA GLN A 774 -0.90 73.61 8.10
C GLN A 774 -2.16 72.81 7.74
N ARG A 775 -2.02 71.69 7.00
CA ARG A 775 -3.17 70.83 6.64
C ARG A 775 -3.87 70.25 7.86
N LEU A 776 -3.12 69.92 8.92
CA LEU A 776 -3.66 69.40 10.17
C LEU A 776 -4.36 70.48 11.01
N ARG A 777 -3.83 71.72 11.02
CA ARG A 777 -4.46 72.88 11.65
C ARG A 777 -5.74 73.30 10.92
N ASP A 778 -5.76 73.26 9.60
CA ASP A 778 -6.96 73.54 8.80
C ASP A 778 -8.04 72.48 9.02
N ALA A 779 -7.66 71.20 9.07
CA ALA A 779 -8.57 70.11 9.40
C ALA A 779 -9.17 70.25 10.82
N ARG A 780 -8.36 70.69 11.80
CA ARG A 780 -8.84 70.95 13.18
C ARG A 780 -9.75 72.18 13.25
N ARG A 781 -9.42 73.28 12.55
CA ARG A 781 -10.29 74.47 12.46
C ARG A 781 -11.64 74.17 11.79
N LEU A 782 -11.66 73.30 10.77
CA LEU A 782 -12.88 72.81 10.15
C LEU A 782 -13.70 71.96 11.13
N ARG A 783 -13.05 71.09 11.90
CA ARG A 783 -13.69 70.27 12.92
C ARG A 783 -14.28 71.10 14.06
N ASP A 784 -13.59 72.15 14.50
CA ASP A 784 -14.03 73.00 15.60
C ASP A 784 -15.16 73.94 15.16
N ARG A 785 -15.15 74.44 13.91
CA ARG A 785 -16.29 75.16 13.31
C ARG A 785 -17.53 74.27 13.15
N LEU A 786 -17.36 73.00 12.77
CA LEU A 786 -18.45 72.03 12.69
C LEU A 786 -19.00 71.64 14.07
N ARG A 787 -18.19 71.72 15.14
CA ARG A 787 -18.64 71.51 16.53
C ARG A 787 -19.36 72.71 17.12
N ALA A 788 -19.05 73.93 16.70
CA ALA A 788 -19.73 75.14 17.16
C ALA A 788 -21.11 75.38 16.52
N MET A 789 -21.44 74.66 15.43
CA MET A 789 -22.77 74.69 14.78
C MET A 789 -23.69 73.53 15.21
N ARG A 790 -23.26 72.70 16.15
CA ARG A 790 -24.08 71.68 16.82
C ARG A 790 -24.26 72.09 18.28
#